data_AF-A0A930MVY6-F1
#
_entry.id   AF-A0A930MVY6-F1
#
_cell.length_a   1.000
_cell.length_b   1.000
_cell.length_c   1.000
_cell.angle_alpha   90.00
_cell.angle_beta   90.00
_cell.angle_gamma   90.00
#
_symmetry.space_group_name_H-M   'P 1'
#
loop_
_entity.id
_entity.type
_entity.pdbx_description
1 polymer ?
#
loop_
_entity_poly.entity_id
_entity_poly.type
_entity_poly.pdbx_seq_one_letter_code
_entity_poly.pdbx_strand_id
1 'polypeptide(L)'
;VYDGTSSYTPASGTYLTSNITTTEPNKGIVARDLGHITFSLTPGKMAHFTDDNGTETTHVSITTGVAYNVTGHTDNAAEYRLGDYYIKVKVNGSDVDTALTNTFDVTGKGKITPKLLTATVVNSNITKVYDGWTKQTDGNRNNIIGDALVTLSGFVSGETRTNTSTADYATKNVILDGSDNPTKQNVTYTASFDRGTGVASEDYILDAAATGTNRYQKTLTTDSSGAQTTGIITPRPVTVKFADVTKVYDGTAINTDITANDLGDTAIDKAVLQDDGKSASAISATGITSRYGDRTAASFAENRNAGSRAVEYVGLAGVLGTNYAVDNKQYGKGTITRRRIDPSGFQVRKADGTIANASKGYDGTDRSDLPTGASLVTPTATSGNTGIVAHDEGKITFKLKDGTSGYYSSDRDGNNRTSHVSEAHYVAYDIVAQTSDDTNNPLTNYTFGSAAAEAAGTLKNLEKITNTNPAHVTADGSITPAALHAQTHSIEKVYDGLAAHTDGNRAAVADKDTIITFTGWVTHNGITEKRTNNSSAVYLGFGGGQGKDVAYDMDGITTKNVTYTAALTGNYANDYEIVDITGTGAATAGVTTTVADAGKITPRALRIVMDDVSKTYDGNAKNTTVSVKEITDTIGSTVIDDILSDDNVTALDLTNQYLAKMAAAPANYKSTYGRGNTDARFVENVNASNGTPHDVQYTNMREAFRTEFGSTSAGNYSVEKNVYGKGTINRRNIDPNNFRVVDDHDVTSHATKEYDGTTTYNVPTGWKLSPSTGSSTGVIAGDGVTFHLTSGGAQFTTAAHNPTSNAYDAAKVMYNVVANGDREKIKNYTLGGRKLEDGKAKVYGEGKITRRVLSLALVNNTDINKVYDGQTGVVDTDTKHWKALTKTDAKGNVEYTTGSKELVNDGSSFHIEANYRNSGNTANDKNVAYDSATPRNIIDKAIEYNIHITGGDARNYAFANGTSTPTNAESGLKLSATGKITPKDLSGAFAKITKVYDGTTAVKYNGSAASNDVRNYITNIGVRLNGNWVDLSGSVD
;
A
#
# COMPACT_ATOMS: atom_id res chain seq x y z
N VAL A 1 38.48 -46.54 -105.04
CA VAL A 1 38.58 -46.17 -103.61
C VAL A 1 38.98 -44.72 -103.57
N TYR A 2 38.48 -43.94 -102.61
CA TYR A 2 38.81 -42.52 -102.47
C TYR A 2 40.32 -42.33 -102.40
N ASP A 3 40.86 -41.62 -103.38
CA ASP A 3 42.28 -41.27 -103.50
C ASP A 3 42.49 -39.76 -103.64
N GLY A 4 41.42 -38.97 -103.45
CA GLY A 4 41.42 -37.52 -103.61
C GLY A 4 41.29 -37.05 -105.06
N THR A 5 41.21 -37.95 -106.04
CA THR A 5 41.07 -37.61 -107.45
C THR A 5 39.77 -38.14 -108.04
N SER A 6 39.33 -37.50 -109.12
CA SER A 6 38.19 -37.88 -109.93
C SER A 6 38.59 -38.78 -111.10
N SER A 7 39.89 -38.94 -111.38
CA SER A 7 40.36 -39.69 -112.53
C SER A 7 40.15 -41.19 -112.35
N TYR A 8 39.69 -41.84 -113.41
CA TYR A 8 39.53 -43.29 -113.50
C TYR A 8 40.30 -43.82 -114.70
N THR A 9 41.12 -44.84 -114.47
CA THR A 9 41.83 -45.56 -115.53
C THR A 9 41.29 -46.99 -115.56
N PRO A 10 40.57 -47.39 -116.62
CA PRO A 10 40.15 -48.78 -116.80
C PRO A 10 41.35 -49.73 -116.83
N ALA A 11 41.17 -50.95 -116.31
CA ALA A 11 42.24 -51.95 -116.30
C ALA A 11 42.69 -52.29 -117.73
N SER A 12 43.99 -52.53 -117.92
CA SER A 12 44.56 -52.88 -119.23
C SER A 12 43.87 -54.09 -119.86
N GLY A 13 43.56 -54.01 -121.16
CA GLY A 13 42.79 -55.03 -121.88
C GLY A 13 41.26 -54.88 -121.74
N THR A 14 40.79 -53.93 -120.93
CA THR A 14 39.36 -53.59 -120.87
C THR A 14 39.02 -52.69 -122.04
N TYR A 15 38.01 -53.09 -122.80
CA TYR A 15 37.41 -52.25 -123.82
C TYR A 15 35.96 -51.95 -123.44
N LEU A 16 35.52 -50.77 -123.84
CA LEU A 16 34.11 -50.45 -123.81
C LEU A 16 33.45 -51.15 -125.00
N THR A 17 32.23 -51.62 -124.82
CA THR A 17 31.43 -52.23 -125.87
C THR A 17 30.03 -51.66 -125.83
N SER A 18 29.41 -51.48 -126.99
CA SER A 18 28.02 -51.04 -127.06
C SER A 18 27.11 -52.24 -126.77
N ASN A 19 26.32 -52.16 -125.70
CA ASN A 19 25.45 -53.26 -125.24
C ASN A 19 24.14 -53.42 -126.06
N ILE A 20 24.10 -53.03 -127.34
CA ILE A 20 22.87 -53.12 -128.15
C ILE A 20 22.87 -54.42 -128.96
N THR A 21 22.11 -55.41 -128.51
CA THR A 21 21.80 -56.65 -129.25
C THR A 21 20.58 -56.45 -130.17
N THR A 22 20.85 -56.22 -131.46
CA THR A 22 20.07 -56.38 -132.72
C THR A 22 18.52 -56.49 -132.75
N THR A 23 17.73 -55.90 -131.84
CA THR A 23 16.25 -55.85 -132.04
C THR A 23 15.82 -54.81 -133.08
N GLU A 24 16.67 -53.84 -133.42
CA GLU A 24 16.46 -52.94 -134.57
C GLU A 24 17.43 -53.29 -135.69
N PRO A 25 16.95 -53.61 -136.91
CA PRO A 25 17.81 -54.09 -137.98
C PRO A 25 18.86 -53.07 -138.46
N ASN A 26 18.73 -51.80 -138.06
CA ASN A 26 19.60 -50.70 -138.49
C ASN A 26 20.42 -50.07 -137.35
N LYS A 27 20.47 -50.66 -136.14
CA LYS A 27 21.25 -50.11 -135.00
C LYS A 27 22.05 -51.19 -134.28
N GLY A 28 23.25 -50.79 -133.84
CA GLY A 28 24.20 -51.69 -133.18
C GLY A 28 25.21 -52.26 -134.17
N ILE A 29 26.13 -53.06 -133.65
CA ILE A 29 27.15 -53.74 -134.45
C ILE A 29 26.56 -55.05 -134.97
N VAL A 30 26.62 -55.31 -136.28
CA VAL A 30 26.00 -56.52 -136.84
C VAL A 30 26.72 -57.76 -136.35
N ALA A 31 26.02 -58.90 -136.35
CA ALA A 31 26.51 -60.15 -135.75
C ALA A 31 27.89 -60.62 -136.27
N ARG A 32 28.21 -60.36 -137.54
CA ARG A 32 29.53 -60.66 -138.14
C ARG A 32 30.66 -59.87 -137.47
N ASP A 33 30.39 -58.63 -137.07
CA ASP A 33 31.40 -57.67 -136.58
C ASP A 33 31.37 -57.55 -135.05
N LEU A 34 30.42 -58.21 -134.40
CA LEU A 34 30.23 -58.18 -132.96
C LEU A 34 31.38 -58.89 -132.25
N GLY A 35 32.00 -58.22 -131.28
CA GLY A 35 33.21 -58.69 -130.60
C GLY A 35 34.50 -58.38 -131.34
N HIS A 36 34.41 -58.06 -132.63
CA HIS A 36 35.54 -57.62 -133.46
C HIS A 36 35.67 -56.10 -133.51
N ILE A 37 34.59 -55.36 -133.25
CA ILE A 37 34.61 -53.90 -133.04
C ILE A 37 34.47 -53.59 -131.54
N THR A 38 35.42 -52.82 -131.01
CA THR A 38 35.50 -52.42 -129.61
C THR A 38 35.76 -50.92 -129.48
N PHE A 39 35.57 -50.36 -128.28
CA PHE A 39 35.80 -48.95 -128.01
C PHE A 39 36.91 -48.82 -126.98
N SER A 40 38.00 -48.18 -127.38
CA SER A 40 39.14 -47.94 -126.49
C SER A 40 39.20 -46.45 -126.13
N LEU A 41 39.71 -46.15 -124.94
CA LEU A 41 39.96 -44.76 -124.54
C LEU A 41 40.88 -44.11 -125.56
N THR A 42 40.52 -42.91 -125.98
CA THR A 42 41.34 -42.12 -126.91
C THR A 42 42.73 -41.93 -126.29
N PRO A 43 43.83 -42.20 -127.03
CA PRO A 43 45.19 -42.04 -126.50
C PRO A 43 45.40 -40.64 -125.89
N GLY A 44 45.87 -40.60 -124.64
CA GLY A 44 46.13 -39.35 -123.90
C GLY A 44 44.92 -38.74 -123.17
N LYS A 45 43.73 -39.38 -123.21
CA LYS A 45 42.56 -39.00 -122.41
C LYS A 45 42.32 -39.99 -121.27
N MET A 46 41.79 -39.50 -120.15
CA MET A 46 41.42 -40.30 -118.98
C MET A 46 39.89 -40.32 -118.82
N ALA A 47 39.37 -41.34 -118.14
CA ALA A 47 37.99 -41.32 -117.70
C ALA A 47 37.89 -40.56 -116.37
N HIS A 48 36.73 -40.00 -116.05
CA HIS A 48 36.55 -39.22 -114.82
C HIS A 48 35.23 -39.59 -114.13
N PHE A 49 35.26 -39.73 -112.81
CA PHE A 49 34.09 -39.91 -111.96
C PHE A 49 33.25 -38.63 -111.94
N THR A 50 31.95 -38.81 -112.06
CA THR A 50 31.00 -37.71 -112.11
C THR A 50 29.90 -37.85 -111.07
N ASP A 51 29.30 -36.72 -110.73
CA ASP A 51 28.02 -36.66 -110.04
C ASP A 51 26.85 -37.01 -111.00
N ASP A 52 25.63 -36.96 -110.48
CA ASP A 52 24.41 -37.24 -111.23
C ASP A 52 24.16 -36.26 -112.38
N ASN A 53 24.78 -35.07 -112.36
CA ASN A 53 24.68 -34.06 -113.41
C ASN A 53 25.75 -34.24 -114.49
N GLY A 54 26.64 -35.24 -114.35
CA GLY A 54 27.78 -35.44 -115.25
C GLY A 54 28.97 -34.52 -114.96
N THR A 55 28.98 -33.82 -113.82
CA THR A 55 30.10 -32.97 -113.38
C THR A 55 31.14 -33.80 -112.65
N GLU A 56 32.42 -33.53 -112.91
CA GLU A 56 33.53 -34.23 -112.28
C GLU A 56 33.51 -34.09 -110.73
N THR A 57 33.71 -35.19 -110.01
CA THR A 57 33.76 -35.19 -108.53
C THR A 57 34.83 -36.13 -107.99
N THR A 58 35.45 -35.71 -106.88
CA THR A 58 36.47 -36.47 -106.16
C THR A 58 35.91 -37.17 -104.91
N HIS A 59 34.70 -36.82 -104.45
CA HIS A 59 34.19 -37.22 -103.13
C HIS A 59 33.24 -38.42 -103.17
N VAL A 60 33.31 -39.22 -102.10
CA VAL A 60 32.54 -40.46 -101.97
C VAL A 60 31.04 -40.23 -101.99
N SER A 61 30.56 -39.22 -101.26
CA SER A 61 29.14 -39.08 -100.95
C SER A 61 28.28 -38.70 -102.17
N ILE A 62 28.88 -38.14 -103.23
CA ILE A 62 28.17 -37.58 -104.39
C ILE A 62 28.50 -38.24 -105.74
N THR A 63 29.42 -39.22 -105.80
CA THR A 63 29.79 -39.88 -107.07
C THR A 63 28.74 -40.90 -107.52
N THR A 64 28.28 -40.81 -108.77
CA THR A 64 27.28 -41.74 -109.33
C THR A 64 27.57 -42.25 -110.76
N GLY A 65 28.51 -41.63 -111.49
CA GLY A 65 28.85 -41.96 -112.87
C GLY A 65 30.35 -41.96 -113.18
N VAL A 66 30.71 -42.41 -114.39
CA VAL A 66 32.03 -42.23 -115.01
C VAL A 66 31.85 -41.77 -116.45
N ALA A 67 32.55 -40.74 -116.88
CA ALA A 67 32.63 -40.28 -118.27
C ALA A 67 33.92 -40.77 -118.94
N TYR A 68 33.83 -41.16 -120.23
CA TYR A 68 34.92 -41.69 -121.05
C TYR A 68 34.97 -40.98 -122.40
N ASN A 69 36.17 -40.71 -122.93
CA ASN A 69 36.38 -40.30 -124.32
C ASN A 69 36.99 -41.46 -125.11
N VAL A 70 36.34 -41.93 -126.15
CA VAL A 70 36.68 -43.21 -126.82
C VAL A 70 36.81 -43.07 -128.32
N THR A 71 37.51 -44.02 -128.94
CA THR A 71 37.57 -44.24 -130.40
C THR A 71 37.27 -45.70 -130.70
N GLY A 72 36.60 -45.97 -131.83
CA GLY A 72 36.36 -47.33 -132.30
C GLY A 72 37.65 -48.02 -132.73
N HIS A 73 37.76 -49.32 -132.45
CA HIS A 73 38.88 -50.18 -132.80
C HIS A 73 38.37 -51.48 -133.39
N THR A 74 39.11 -52.04 -134.34
CA THR A 74 38.81 -53.36 -134.94
C THR A 74 40.06 -54.23 -134.96
N ASP A 75 39.90 -55.52 -134.67
CA ASP A 75 40.97 -56.52 -134.70
C ASP A 75 41.35 -56.98 -136.11
N ASN A 76 40.46 -56.81 -137.10
CA ASN A 76 40.71 -57.10 -138.50
C ASN A 76 40.05 -56.07 -139.42
N ALA A 77 40.77 -54.99 -139.70
CA ALA A 77 40.26 -53.88 -140.52
C ALA A 77 39.93 -54.24 -141.97
N ALA A 78 40.44 -55.36 -142.51
CA ALA A 78 40.10 -55.81 -143.86
C ALA A 78 38.68 -56.40 -143.91
N GLU A 79 38.23 -57.01 -142.81
CA GLU A 79 36.98 -57.76 -142.72
C GLU A 79 35.87 -56.98 -141.99
N TYR A 80 36.21 -56.30 -140.89
CA TYR A 80 35.28 -55.60 -140.02
C TYR A 80 35.55 -54.09 -140.05
N ARG A 81 34.92 -53.39 -140.98
CA ARG A 81 35.25 -51.99 -141.24
C ARG A 81 34.48 -51.07 -140.29
N LEU A 82 35.22 -50.35 -139.45
CA LEU A 82 34.65 -49.31 -138.58
C LEU A 82 33.84 -48.27 -139.36
N GLY A 83 34.23 -47.99 -140.61
CA GLY A 83 33.54 -47.04 -141.49
C GLY A 83 32.13 -47.49 -141.92
N ASP A 84 31.77 -48.77 -141.75
CA ASP A 84 30.42 -49.26 -142.04
C ASP A 84 29.40 -48.79 -140.97
N TYR A 85 29.89 -48.25 -139.85
CA TYR A 85 29.08 -47.87 -138.70
C TYR A 85 29.33 -46.41 -138.29
N TYR A 86 28.28 -45.78 -137.81
CA TYR A 86 28.34 -44.47 -137.17
C TYR A 86 27.68 -44.52 -135.79
N ILE A 87 28.11 -43.64 -134.90
CA ILE A 87 27.43 -43.33 -133.64
C ILE A 87 26.83 -41.94 -133.72
N LYS A 88 25.63 -41.77 -133.17
CA LYS A 88 25.04 -40.46 -132.99
C LYS A 88 25.64 -39.81 -131.76
N VAL A 89 26.45 -38.79 -131.99
CA VAL A 89 27.02 -37.96 -130.93
C VAL A 89 26.47 -36.57 -131.05
N LYS A 90 26.27 -35.94 -129.90
CA LYS A 90 25.82 -34.56 -129.83
C LYS A 90 26.99 -33.66 -130.24
N VAL A 91 26.93 -33.11 -131.45
CA VAL A 91 27.82 -32.02 -131.87
C VAL A 91 26.99 -30.76 -131.97
N ASN A 92 27.31 -29.76 -131.15
CA ASN A 92 26.53 -28.52 -131.00
C ASN A 92 25.02 -28.75 -130.78
N GLY A 93 24.68 -29.79 -129.99
CA GLY A 93 23.29 -30.09 -129.59
C GLY A 93 22.47 -30.90 -130.60
N SER A 94 22.91 -31.00 -131.86
CA SER A 94 22.30 -31.86 -132.87
C SER A 94 22.99 -33.22 -132.93
N ASP A 95 22.21 -34.25 -133.25
CA ASP A 95 22.74 -35.60 -133.43
C ASP A 95 23.45 -35.66 -134.77
N VAL A 96 24.76 -35.82 -134.73
CA VAL A 96 25.59 -35.96 -135.91
C VAL A 96 26.07 -37.40 -135.99
N ASP A 97 25.83 -38.02 -137.15
CA ASP A 97 26.34 -39.33 -137.48
C ASP A 97 27.86 -39.22 -137.58
N THR A 98 28.54 -39.69 -136.54
CA THR A 98 29.99 -39.66 -136.44
C THR A 98 30.50 -41.07 -136.67
N ALA A 99 31.32 -41.23 -137.70
CA ALA A 99 31.96 -42.51 -137.98
C ALA A 99 32.76 -42.96 -136.75
N LEU A 100 32.73 -44.26 -136.47
CA LEU A 100 33.44 -44.85 -135.33
C LEU A 100 34.97 -44.69 -135.41
N THR A 101 35.49 -44.27 -136.56
CA THR A 101 36.90 -43.90 -136.77
C THR A 101 37.29 -42.58 -136.09
N ASN A 102 36.32 -41.77 -135.67
CA ASN A 102 36.55 -40.54 -134.91
C ASN A 102 36.39 -40.78 -133.40
N THR A 103 36.87 -39.83 -132.60
CA THR A 103 36.75 -39.83 -131.14
C THR A 103 35.40 -39.27 -130.66
N PHE A 104 34.82 -39.80 -129.57
CA PHE A 104 33.57 -39.29 -128.97
C PHE A 104 33.43 -39.64 -127.49
N ASP A 105 32.58 -38.90 -126.76
CA ASP A 105 32.34 -39.12 -125.34
C ASP A 105 31.16 -40.08 -125.07
N VAL A 106 31.32 -40.93 -124.05
CA VAL A 106 30.31 -41.86 -123.55
C VAL A 106 30.36 -41.91 -122.03
N THR A 107 29.24 -42.22 -121.37
CA THR A 107 29.16 -42.31 -119.90
C THR A 107 28.73 -43.71 -119.45
N GLY A 108 29.19 -44.11 -118.26
CA GLY A 108 28.78 -45.32 -117.55
C GLY A 108 28.46 -45.03 -116.07
N LYS A 109 27.96 -46.04 -115.35
CA LYS A 109 27.79 -45.95 -113.88
C LYS A 109 29.12 -46.10 -113.16
N GLY A 110 29.32 -45.36 -112.07
CA GLY A 110 30.52 -45.37 -111.26
C GLY A 110 30.29 -44.93 -109.83
N LYS A 111 31.12 -45.38 -108.88
CA LYS A 111 31.09 -44.90 -107.49
C LYS A 111 32.50 -44.89 -106.90
N ILE A 112 32.82 -43.83 -106.14
CA ILE A 112 34.00 -43.80 -105.26
C ILE A 112 33.61 -44.41 -103.91
N THR A 113 34.43 -45.32 -103.37
CA THR A 113 34.24 -45.94 -102.04
C THR A 113 35.13 -45.27 -100.98
N PRO A 114 34.71 -45.14 -99.71
CA PRO A 114 35.54 -44.54 -98.66
C PRO A 114 36.91 -45.20 -98.51
N LYS A 115 37.91 -44.41 -98.12
CA LYS A 115 39.24 -44.89 -97.78
C LYS A 115 39.27 -45.39 -96.32
N LEU A 116 39.73 -46.62 -96.15
CA LEU A 116 39.90 -47.22 -94.83
C LEU A 116 41.18 -46.69 -94.16
N LEU A 117 41.03 -46.07 -92.99
CA LEU A 117 42.13 -45.63 -92.15
C LEU A 117 42.60 -46.77 -91.24
N THR A 118 43.89 -46.74 -90.91
CA THR A 118 44.51 -47.68 -89.96
C THR A 118 44.70 -46.98 -88.61
N ALA A 119 44.06 -47.50 -87.58
CA ALA A 119 44.29 -47.10 -86.19
C ALA A 119 45.34 -48.00 -85.52
N THR A 120 46.30 -47.40 -84.84
CA THR A 120 47.38 -48.09 -84.14
C THR A 120 47.50 -47.55 -82.72
N VAL A 121 47.48 -48.43 -81.71
CA VAL A 121 47.70 -48.04 -80.31
C VAL A 121 49.14 -47.55 -80.14
N VAL A 122 49.32 -46.39 -79.51
CA VAL A 122 50.64 -45.75 -79.31
C VAL A 122 51.42 -46.42 -78.18
N ASN A 123 50.75 -46.65 -77.06
CA ASN A 123 51.34 -47.33 -75.91
C ASN A 123 50.41 -48.43 -75.40
N SER A 124 50.86 -49.68 -75.47
CA SER A 124 50.08 -50.82 -74.99
C SER A 124 50.07 -50.96 -73.46
N ASN A 125 50.85 -50.16 -72.73
CA ASN A 125 50.96 -50.14 -71.27
C ASN A 125 50.92 -48.70 -70.73
N ILE A 126 49.74 -48.21 -70.36
CA ILE A 126 49.56 -46.87 -69.79
C ILE A 126 49.54 -46.88 -68.26
N THR A 127 49.83 -45.75 -67.64
CA THR A 127 49.80 -45.62 -66.17
C THR A 127 49.13 -44.32 -65.75
N LYS A 128 48.52 -44.32 -64.56
CA LYS A 128 48.05 -43.10 -63.89
C LYS A 128 48.01 -43.24 -62.37
N VAL A 129 47.85 -42.12 -61.67
CA VAL A 129 47.48 -42.10 -60.24
C VAL A 129 45.96 -42.21 -60.12
N TYR A 130 45.49 -42.88 -59.07
CA TYR A 130 44.06 -43.02 -58.79
C TYR A 130 43.37 -41.65 -58.72
N ASP A 131 42.37 -41.45 -59.56
CA ASP A 131 41.60 -40.22 -59.66
C ASP A 131 40.08 -40.48 -59.66
N GLY A 132 39.67 -41.73 -59.48
CA GLY A 132 38.28 -42.16 -59.42
C GLY A 132 37.62 -42.40 -60.78
N TRP A 133 38.30 -42.22 -61.91
CA TRP A 133 37.72 -42.43 -63.25
C TRP A 133 38.27 -43.69 -63.94
N THR A 134 37.51 -44.28 -64.85
CA THR A 134 38.01 -45.37 -65.73
C THR A 134 38.84 -44.83 -66.89
N LYS A 135 38.66 -43.56 -67.29
CA LYS A 135 39.39 -42.96 -68.40
C LYS A 135 40.87 -42.80 -68.11
N GLN A 136 41.71 -42.86 -69.14
CA GLN A 136 43.10 -42.42 -69.02
C GLN A 136 43.16 -40.91 -68.83
N THR A 137 43.86 -40.50 -67.78
CA THR A 137 44.03 -39.12 -67.36
C THR A 137 45.49 -38.85 -67.00
N ASP A 138 45.81 -37.59 -66.74
CA ASP A 138 47.08 -37.16 -66.15
C ASP A 138 47.20 -37.46 -64.63
N GLY A 139 46.21 -38.13 -64.03
CA GLY A 139 46.14 -38.34 -62.57
C GLY A 139 45.55 -37.16 -61.80
N ASN A 140 45.18 -36.07 -62.46
CA ASN A 140 44.51 -34.90 -61.86
C ASN A 140 43.11 -34.68 -62.47
N ARG A 141 42.49 -35.75 -62.99
CA ARG A 141 41.18 -35.75 -63.67
C ARG A 141 41.13 -34.96 -64.97
N ASN A 142 42.24 -34.79 -65.68
CA ASN A 142 42.23 -34.28 -67.06
C ASN A 142 42.36 -35.45 -68.04
N ASN A 143 41.39 -35.62 -68.94
CA ASN A 143 41.39 -36.72 -69.93
C ASN A 143 42.57 -36.57 -70.90
N ILE A 144 43.30 -37.67 -71.11
CA ILE A 144 44.25 -37.80 -72.21
C ILE A 144 43.48 -38.39 -73.40
N ILE A 145 43.51 -37.73 -74.56
CA ILE A 145 42.77 -38.12 -75.77
C ILE A 145 43.63 -37.99 -77.04
N GLY A 146 43.16 -38.57 -78.15
CA GLY A 146 43.72 -38.39 -79.48
C GLY A 146 45.04 -39.12 -79.71
N ASP A 147 46.00 -38.42 -80.34
CA ASP A 147 47.27 -38.98 -80.81
C ASP A 147 48.18 -39.51 -79.69
N ALA A 148 47.95 -39.13 -78.43
CA ALA A 148 48.68 -39.70 -77.29
C ALA A 148 48.32 -41.16 -77.01
N LEU A 149 47.16 -41.63 -77.52
CA LEU A 149 46.61 -42.95 -77.25
C LEU A 149 46.60 -43.84 -78.48
N VAL A 150 46.14 -43.31 -79.61
CA VAL A 150 46.01 -44.03 -80.88
C VAL A 150 46.47 -43.12 -82.00
N THR A 151 47.29 -43.60 -82.94
CA THR A 151 47.61 -42.89 -84.18
C THR A 151 46.71 -43.36 -85.31
N LEU A 152 46.18 -42.42 -86.10
CA LEU A 152 45.39 -42.71 -87.29
C LEU A 152 46.20 -42.43 -88.55
N SER A 153 46.33 -43.41 -89.44
CA SER A 153 47.10 -43.31 -90.69
C SER A 153 46.29 -43.77 -91.91
N GLY A 154 46.74 -43.39 -93.11
CA GLY A 154 46.07 -43.73 -94.37
C GLY A 154 45.26 -42.61 -95.01
N PHE A 155 45.29 -41.39 -94.45
CA PHE A 155 44.74 -40.21 -95.10
C PHE A 155 45.36 -39.98 -96.50
N VAL A 156 44.61 -39.36 -97.41
CA VAL A 156 45.16 -38.90 -98.70
C VAL A 156 46.17 -37.78 -98.44
N SER A 157 47.22 -37.71 -99.25
CA SER A 157 48.31 -36.75 -99.06
C SER A 157 47.79 -35.31 -99.06
N GLY A 158 48.05 -34.57 -97.98
CA GLY A 158 47.57 -33.19 -97.78
C GLY A 158 46.27 -33.07 -96.97
N GLU A 159 45.63 -34.19 -96.59
CA GLU A 159 44.42 -34.19 -95.78
C GLU A 159 44.68 -34.72 -94.35
N THR A 160 43.98 -34.15 -93.36
CA THR A 160 44.06 -34.56 -91.96
C THR A 160 42.70 -34.42 -91.26
N ARG A 161 42.47 -35.22 -90.22
CA ARG A 161 41.30 -35.11 -89.32
C ARG A 161 41.73 -35.07 -87.85
N THR A 162 40.98 -34.36 -87.02
CA THR A 162 41.25 -34.31 -85.57
C THR A 162 41.03 -35.67 -84.95
N ASN A 163 42.06 -36.23 -84.32
CA ASN A 163 41.96 -37.50 -83.62
C ASN A 163 41.30 -37.31 -82.25
N THR A 164 40.23 -38.07 -81.97
CA THR A 164 39.43 -37.97 -80.75
C THR A 164 39.48 -39.24 -79.91
N SER A 165 40.45 -40.11 -80.17
CA SER A 165 40.55 -41.43 -79.56
C SER A 165 40.65 -41.39 -78.03
N THR A 166 40.09 -42.39 -77.35
CA THR A 166 40.09 -42.49 -75.89
C THR A 166 40.63 -43.84 -75.42
N ALA A 167 40.95 -43.95 -74.13
CA ALA A 167 41.35 -45.19 -73.47
C ALA A 167 40.70 -45.29 -72.10
N ASP A 168 40.16 -46.47 -71.79
CA ASP A 168 39.46 -46.77 -70.55
C ASP A 168 40.03 -48.04 -69.90
N TYR A 169 40.39 -47.93 -68.62
CA TYR A 169 40.77 -49.06 -67.77
C TYR A 169 39.54 -49.91 -67.44
N ALA A 170 39.75 -51.22 -67.26
CA ALA A 170 38.69 -52.17 -66.91
C ALA A 170 37.94 -51.79 -65.61
N THR A 171 38.64 -51.18 -64.65
CA THR A 171 38.07 -50.63 -63.43
C THR A 171 38.78 -49.34 -63.04
N LYS A 172 38.09 -48.46 -62.32
CA LYS A 172 38.71 -47.26 -61.74
C LYS A 172 39.72 -47.60 -60.64
N ASN A 173 39.59 -48.76 -59.99
CA ASN A 173 40.31 -49.10 -58.77
C ASN A 173 41.76 -49.54 -59.02
N VAL A 174 42.60 -49.26 -58.02
CA VAL A 174 43.94 -49.84 -57.91
C VAL A 174 43.80 -51.33 -57.67
N ILE A 175 44.46 -52.14 -58.51
CA ILE A 175 44.59 -53.58 -58.30
C ILE A 175 46.00 -53.82 -57.78
N LEU A 176 46.10 -54.51 -56.65
CA LEU A 176 47.38 -54.87 -56.04
C LEU A 176 47.69 -56.35 -56.30
N ASP A 177 48.98 -56.69 -56.36
CA ASP A 177 49.45 -58.08 -56.31
C ASP A 177 49.46 -58.64 -54.88
N GLY A 178 49.88 -59.90 -54.71
CA GLY A 178 50.00 -60.54 -53.39
C GLY A 178 51.08 -59.95 -52.47
N SER A 179 51.74 -58.87 -52.87
CA SER A 179 52.75 -58.12 -52.12
C SER A 179 52.42 -56.63 -52.04
N ASP A 180 51.13 -56.27 -52.20
CA ASP A 180 50.59 -54.91 -52.13
C ASP A 180 51.17 -53.92 -53.17
N ASN A 181 51.71 -54.41 -54.29
CA ASN A 181 52.20 -53.55 -55.38
C ASN A 181 51.15 -53.40 -56.48
N PRO A 182 50.96 -52.19 -57.04
CA PRO A 182 50.04 -51.96 -58.15
C PRO A 182 50.36 -52.82 -59.37
N THR A 183 49.36 -53.53 -59.90
CA THR A 183 49.51 -54.45 -61.03
C THR A 183 48.69 -54.03 -62.25
N LYS A 184 48.95 -54.70 -63.39
CA LYS A 184 48.33 -54.41 -64.68
C LYS A 184 46.86 -54.85 -64.72
N GLN A 185 46.03 -54.03 -65.35
CA GLN A 185 44.64 -54.35 -65.72
C GLN A 185 44.39 -54.06 -67.20
N ASN A 186 43.34 -54.64 -67.77
CA ASN A 186 43.02 -54.44 -69.19
C ASN A 186 42.63 -52.98 -69.47
N VAL A 187 43.03 -52.48 -70.63
CA VAL A 187 42.65 -51.15 -71.13
C VAL A 187 42.02 -51.32 -72.50
N THR A 188 40.88 -50.68 -72.73
CA THR A 188 40.19 -50.64 -74.02
C THR A 188 40.44 -49.29 -74.68
N TYR A 189 41.01 -49.30 -75.87
CA TYR A 189 41.20 -48.10 -76.70
C TYR A 189 40.03 -47.97 -77.67
N THR A 190 39.47 -46.78 -77.81
CA THR A 190 38.49 -46.46 -78.84
C THR A 190 39.11 -45.47 -79.80
N ALA A 191 39.50 -45.96 -80.98
CA ALA A 191 39.99 -45.13 -82.05
C ALA A 191 38.83 -44.35 -82.66
N SER A 192 38.96 -43.02 -82.79
CA SER A 192 37.94 -42.17 -83.42
C SER A 192 38.56 -40.89 -83.96
N PHE A 193 37.88 -40.25 -84.91
CA PHE A 193 38.27 -38.95 -85.44
C PHE A 193 37.05 -38.06 -85.67
N ASP A 194 37.30 -36.76 -85.75
CA ASP A 194 36.29 -35.80 -86.19
C ASP A 194 36.09 -35.90 -87.71
N ARG A 195 34.88 -36.33 -88.08
CA ARG A 195 34.48 -36.57 -89.48
C ARG A 195 34.18 -35.30 -90.25
N GLY A 196 34.19 -34.13 -89.62
CA GLY A 196 33.76 -32.87 -90.25
C GLY A 196 32.32 -32.93 -90.79
N THR A 197 31.97 -31.99 -91.66
CA THR A 197 30.62 -31.81 -92.23
C THR A 197 30.65 -31.72 -93.77
N GLY A 198 29.53 -32.01 -94.45
CA GLY A 198 29.40 -31.86 -95.90
C GLY A 198 29.89 -33.07 -96.71
N VAL A 199 30.21 -32.85 -98.00
CA VAL A 199 30.54 -33.93 -98.97
C VAL A 199 31.78 -34.74 -98.60
N ALA A 200 32.70 -34.17 -97.82
CA ALA A 200 33.91 -34.84 -97.38
C ALA A 200 33.72 -35.76 -96.15
N SER A 201 32.53 -35.75 -95.52
CA SER A 201 32.31 -36.48 -94.26
C SER A 201 32.29 -38.01 -94.41
N GLU A 202 32.15 -38.50 -95.65
CA GLU A 202 32.11 -39.93 -95.98
C GLU A 202 33.39 -40.45 -96.63
N ASP A 203 34.41 -39.62 -96.78
CA ASP A 203 35.64 -39.98 -97.50
C ASP A 203 36.48 -41.02 -96.75
N TYR A 204 36.40 -41.03 -95.41
CA TYR A 204 37.21 -41.89 -94.55
C TYR A 204 36.37 -42.69 -93.57
N ILE A 205 36.82 -43.90 -93.27
CA ILE A 205 36.24 -44.80 -92.27
C ILE A 205 37.36 -45.52 -91.52
N LEU A 206 37.10 -45.98 -90.29
CA LEU A 206 38.00 -46.83 -89.50
C LEU A 206 37.60 -48.31 -89.52
N ASP A 207 36.33 -48.60 -89.82
CA ASP A 207 35.81 -49.96 -89.91
C ASP A 207 34.96 -50.14 -91.17
N ALA A 208 35.44 -51.00 -92.08
CA ALA A 208 34.73 -51.33 -93.31
C ALA A 208 33.54 -52.28 -93.10
N ALA A 209 33.51 -53.05 -92.01
CA ALA A 209 32.46 -54.01 -91.69
C ALA A 209 31.29 -53.37 -90.91
N ALA A 210 31.54 -52.27 -90.19
CA ALA A 210 30.50 -51.54 -89.47
C ALA A 210 29.52 -50.82 -90.43
N THR A 211 28.33 -50.45 -89.97
CA THR A 211 27.37 -49.62 -90.73
C THR A 211 27.01 -48.35 -89.96
N GLY A 212 26.47 -47.34 -90.66
CA GLY A 212 26.14 -46.04 -90.05
C GLY A 212 27.35 -45.34 -89.43
N THR A 213 27.14 -44.68 -88.28
CA THR A 213 28.18 -43.91 -87.57
C THR A 213 29.28 -44.75 -86.93
N ASN A 214 29.08 -46.06 -86.74
CA ASN A 214 30.10 -46.93 -86.14
C ASN A 214 31.29 -47.15 -87.08
N ARG A 215 31.14 -46.88 -88.38
CA ARG A 215 32.22 -46.92 -89.38
C ARG A 215 33.36 -45.96 -89.08
N TYR A 216 33.13 -44.95 -88.24
CA TYR A 216 34.11 -43.90 -87.92
C TYR A 216 34.76 -44.08 -86.55
N GLN A 217 34.54 -45.22 -85.90
CA GLN A 217 35.19 -45.61 -84.66
C GLN A 217 35.67 -47.06 -84.75
N LYS A 218 36.69 -47.40 -83.98
CA LYS A 218 37.16 -48.78 -83.87
C LYS A 218 37.68 -49.08 -82.47
N THR A 219 37.14 -50.11 -81.85
CA THR A 219 37.64 -50.59 -80.56
C THR A 219 38.90 -51.42 -80.78
N LEU A 220 39.94 -51.13 -79.99
CA LEU A 220 41.23 -51.81 -79.99
C LEU A 220 41.50 -52.32 -78.56
N THR A 221 41.60 -53.64 -78.42
CA THR A 221 41.95 -54.32 -77.17
C THR A 221 43.32 -54.99 -77.25
N THR A 222 43.97 -54.90 -78.41
CA THR A 222 45.32 -55.37 -78.65
C THR A 222 46.12 -54.30 -79.40
N ASP A 223 47.43 -54.32 -79.23
CA ASP A 223 48.34 -53.49 -80.02
C ASP A 223 48.63 -54.08 -81.40
N SER A 224 49.51 -53.44 -82.17
CA SER A 224 49.89 -53.86 -83.52
C SER A 224 50.60 -55.22 -83.59
N SER A 225 51.03 -55.79 -82.46
CA SER A 225 51.62 -57.13 -82.35
C SER A 225 50.61 -58.21 -81.94
N GLY A 226 49.36 -57.82 -81.65
CA GLY A 226 48.32 -58.70 -81.14
C GLY A 226 48.36 -58.91 -79.62
N ALA A 227 49.25 -58.22 -78.89
CA ALA A 227 49.32 -58.29 -77.44
C ALA A 227 48.20 -57.46 -76.79
N GLN A 228 47.65 -57.96 -75.68
CA GLN A 228 46.56 -57.28 -74.96
C GLN A 228 47.02 -55.93 -74.40
N THR A 229 46.20 -54.89 -74.61
CA THR A 229 46.44 -53.57 -74.06
C THR A 229 46.12 -53.52 -72.57
N THR A 230 47.04 -52.98 -71.78
CA THR A 230 46.95 -52.95 -70.30
C THR A 230 47.36 -51.59 -69.73
N GLY A 231 47.15 -51.42 -68.42
CA GLY A 231 47.66 -50.28 -67.68
C GLY A 231 47.68 -50.48 -66.17
N ILE A 232 48.39 -49.61 -65.45
CA ILE A 232 48.52 -49.64 -63.98
C ILE A 232 47.94 -48.35 -63.39
N ILE A 233 47.09 -48.49 -62.38
CA ILE A 233 46.63 -47.36 -61.55
C ILE A 233 47.36 -47.45 -60.21
N THR A 234 48.08 -46.40 -59.82
CA THR A 234 48.81 -46.32 -58.55
C THR A 234 47.97 -45.63 -57.46
N PRO A 235 48.10 -46.01 -56.17
CA PRO A 235 47.39 -45.37 -55.08
C PRO A 235 47.64 -43.87 -54.98
N ARG A 236 46.63 -43.11 -54.58
CA ARG A 236 46.76 -41.67 -54.32
C ARG A 236 47.31 -41.43 -52.90
N PRO A 237 48.42 -40.69 -52.73
CA PRO A 237 48.93 -40.35 -51.40
C PRO A 237 47.95 -39.41 -50.66
N VAL A 238 47.67 -39.71 -49.39
CA VAL A 238 46.73 -38.94 -48.54
C VAL A 238 47.27 -38.83 -47.12
N THR A 239 47.28 -37.61 -46.59
CA THR A 239 47.62 -37.31 -45.20
C THR A 239 46.37 -37.31 -44.32
N VAL A 240 46.49 -37.79 -43.07
CA VAL A 240 45.44 -37.68 -42.03
C VAL A 240 45.83 -36.60 -41.03
N LYS A 241 44.96 -35.60 -40.84
CA LYS A 241 45.16 -34.55 -39.83
C LYS A 241 44.28 -34.82 -38.61
N PHE A 242 44.89 -34.90 -37.44
CA PHE A 242 44.20 -35.13 -36.17
C PHE A 242 43.80 -33.83 -35.49
N ALA A 243 42.77 -33.92 -34.64
CA ALA A 243 42.37 -32.84 -33.74
C ALA A 243 43.46 -32.52 -32.71
N ASP A 244 43.49 -31.28 -32.23
CA ASP A 244 44.31 -30.90 -31.09
C ASP A 244 43.71 -31.54 -29.82
N VAL A 245 44.51 -32.29 -29.06
CA VAL A 245 44.01 -33.07 -27.91
C VAL A 245 44.57 -32.56 -26.57
N THR A 246 43.74 -32.51 -25.53
CA THR A 246 44.14 -32.01 -24.21
C THR A 246 43.79 -33.00 -23.11
N LYS A 247 44.68 -33.20 -22.14
CA LYS A 247 44.41 -33.96 -20.92
C LYS A 247 45.01 -33.32 -19.68
N VAL A 248 44.47 -33.63 -18.51
CA VAL A 248 45.09 -33.28 -17.22
C VAL A 248 46.21 -34.26 -16.91
N TYR A 249 47.28 -33.79 -16.29
CA TYR A 249 48.39 -34.63 -15.85
C TYR A 249 47.90 -35.80 -14.98
N ASP A 250 48.18 -37.01 -15.45
CA ASP A 250 47.76 -38.29 -14.87
C ASP A 250 48.96 -39.22 -14.59
N GLY A 251 50.18 -38.74 -14.80
CA GLY A 251 51.42 -39.53 -14.70
C GLY A 251 51.74 -40.38 -15.93
N THR A 252 50.98 -40.31 -17.02
CA THR A 252 51.20 -41.10 -18.24
C THR A 252 51.37 -40.23 -19.49
N ALA A 253 52.03 -40.75 -20.53
CA ALA A 253 52.11 -40.09 -21.84
C ALA A 253 51.00 -40.56 -22.80
N ILE A 254 50.09 -41.44 -22.38
CA ILE A 254 49.09 -42.04 -23.26
C ILE A 254 48.06 -40.98 -23.67
N ASN A 255 47.71 -40.95 -24.96
CA ASN A 255 46.57 -40.22 -25.47
C ASN A 255 45.47 -41.22 -25.87
N THR A 256 44.27 -41.05 -25.32
CA THR A 256 43.11 -41.89 -25.63
C THR A 256 42.13 -41.21 -26.60
N ASP A 257 42.29 -39.91 -26.87
CA ASP A 257 41.46 -39.17 -27.82
C ASP A 257 42.09 -39.24 -29.22
N ILE A 258 41.53 -40.10 -30.08
CA ILE A 258 42.03 -40.34 -31.44
C ILE A 258 40.93 -39.92 -32.41
N THR A 259 40.95 -38.64 -32.76
CA THR A 259 39.94 -38.03 -33.65
C THR A 259 40.63 -37.41 -34.87
N ALA A 260 40.31 -37.90 -36.07
CA ALA A 260 40.75 -37.32 -37.33
C ALA A 260 39.78 -36.22 -37.80
N ASN A 261 40.31 -35.06 -38.19
CA ASN A 261 39.51 -33.89 -38.59
C ASN A 261 39.53 -33.62 -40.09
N ASP A 262 40.59 -34.00 -40.80
CA ASP A 262 40.72 -33.72 -42.23
C ASP A 262 41.53 -34.82 -42.94
N LEU A 263 41.22 -35.03 -44.23
CA LEU A 263 41.93 -35.96 -45.11
C LEU A 263 42.40 -35.23 -46.37
N GLY A 264 43.64 -35.52 -46.77
CA GLY A 264 44.24 -35.00 -47.99
C GLY A 264 44.75 -33.56 -47.86
N ASP A 265 45.75 -33.25 -48.67
CA ASP A 265 46.42 -31.95 -48.64
C ASP A 265 46.04 -31.05 -49.81
N THR A 266 45.58 -31.63 -50.93
CA THR A 266 45.18 -30.85 -52.12
C THR A 266 43.68 -30.90 -52.38
N ALA A 267 43.16 -29.92 -53.13
CA ALA A 267 41.75 -29.89 -53.54
C ALA A 267 41.36 -31.12 -54.39
N ILE A 268 42.30 -31.66 -55.17
CA ILE A 268 42.09 -32.87 -55.96
C ILE A 268 41.96 -34.10 -55.04
N ASP A 269 42.81 -34.25 -54.03
CA ASP A 269 42.70 -35.38 -53.09
C ASP A 269 41.35 -35.39 -52.41
N LYS A 270 40.88 -34.22 -51.97
CA LYS A 270 39.57 -34.06 -51.32
C LYS A 270 38.41 -34.39 -52.26
N ALA A 271 38.47 -33.96 -53.52
CA ALA A 271 37.44 -34.28 -54.51
C ALA A 271 37.38 -35.78 -54.82
N VAL A 272 38.54 -36.45 -54.92
CA VAL A 272 38.61 -37.89 -55.18
C VAL A 272 38.10 -38.68 -53.97
N LEU A 273 38.52 -38.31 -52.75
CA LEU A 273 38.03 -38.91 -51.51
C LEU A 273 36.52 -38.73 -51.35
N GLN A 274 35.98 -37.55 -51.67
CA GLN A 274 34.55 -37.26 -51.58
C GLN A 274 33.72 -38.12 -52.54
N ASP A 275 34.15 -38.25 -53.81
CA ASP A 275 33.46 -39.11 -54.79
C ASP A 275 33.43 -40.58 -54.38
N ASP A 276 34.45 -41.03 -53.63
CA ASP A 276 34.52 -42.38 -53.06
C ASP A 276 33.85 -42.49 -51.66
N GLY A 277 33.25 -41.41 -51.15
CA GLY A 277 32.57 -41.38 -49.85
C GLY A 277 33.52 -41.51 -48.65
N LYS A 278 34.81 -41.18 -48.79
CA LYS A 278 35.81 -41.22 -47.72
C LYS A 278 35.86 -39.88 -46.99
N SER A 279 35.86 -39.92 -45.66
CA SER A 279 35.91 -38.74 -44.80
C SER A 279 36.72 -39.03 -43.53
N ALA A 280 37.23 -37.97 -42.89
CA ALA A 280 38.03 -38.10 -41.68
C ALA A 280 37.25 -38.80 -40.54
N SER A 281 35.94 -38.53 -40.43
CA SER A 281 35.04 -39.15 -39.45
C SER A 281 34.86 -40.66 -39.62
N ALA A 282 35.24 -41.22 -40.77
CA ALA A 282 35.16 -42.66 -41.02
C ALA A 282 36.42 -43.42 -40.57
N ILE A 283 37.47 -42.73 -40.11
CA ILE A 283 38.67 -43.39 -39.56
C ILE A 283 38.36 -43.94 -38.18
N SER A 284 38.49 -45.27 -38.03
CA SER A 284 38.37 -45.93 -36.74
C SER A 284 39.64 -45.75 -35.91
N ALA A 285 39.48 -45.44 -34.62
CA ALA A 285 40.57 -45.42 -33.66
C ALA A 285 41.13 -46.82 -33.35
N THR A 286 40.40 -47.89 -33.70
CA THR A 286 40.80 -49.27 -33.42
C THR A 286 42.12 -49.62 -34.10
N GLY A 287 43.10 -50.07 -33.33
CA GLY A 287 44.43 -50.43 -33.83
C GLY A 287 45.41 -49.26 -33.94
N ILE A 288 44.95 -48.02 -33.70
CA ILE A 288 45.81 -46.83 -33.63
C ILE A 288 46.27 -46.64 -32.18
N THR A 289 47.59 -46.52 -31.99
CA THR A 289 48.17 -46.12 -30.70
C THR A 289 48.55 -44.65 -30.74
N SER A 290 48.32 -43.94 -29.63
CA SER A 290 48.61 -42.50 -29.54
C SER A 290 49.28 -42.09 -28.23
N ARG A 291 50.31 -41.25 -28.33
CA ARG A 291 51.13 -40.81 -27.19
C ARG A 291 51.56 -39.35 -27.33
N TYR A 292 51.62 -38.65 -26.20
CA TYR A 292 52.18 -37.31 -26.05
C TYR A 292 53.70 -37.36 -25.94
N GLY A 293 54.37 -36.41 -26.58
CA GLY A 293 55.82 -36.33 -26.53
C GLY A 293 56.40 -35.06 -27.13
N ASP A 294 57.71 -34.98 -27.11
CA ASP A 294 58.48 -33.92 -27.72
C ASP A 294 58.95 -34.37 -29.09
N ARG A 295 58.63 -33.59 -30.13
CA ARG A 295 58.97 -33.90 -31.52
C ARG A 295 60.01 -32.93 -32.04
N THR A 296 61.05 -33.48 -32.65
CA THR A 296 61.96 -32.76 -33.54
C THR A 296 61.68 -33.15 -34.99
N ALA A 297 62.36 -32.54 -35.97
CA ALA A 297 62.24 -32.95 -37.36
C ALA A 297 62.64 -34.42 -37.60
N ALA A 298 63.48 -35.01 -36.73
CA ALA A 298 64.06 -36.34 -36.91
C ALA A 298 63.61 -37.39 -35.89
N SER A 299 62.97 -37.01 -34.77
CA SER A 299 62.63 -37.94 -33.69
C SER A 299 61.40 -37.51 -32.88
N PHE A 300 60.79 -38.49 -32.22
CA PHE A 300 59.72 -38.31 -31.24
C PHE A 300 60.13 -39.01 -29.93
N ALA A 301 60.03 -38.30 -28.79
CA ALA A 301 60.32 -38.84 -27.47
C ALA A 301 59.13 -38.62 -26.53
N GLU A 302 58.65 -39.68 -25.88
CA GLU A 302 57.49 -39.59 -24.99
C GLU A 302 57.75 -38.65 -23.81
N ASN A 303 56.77 -37.78 -23.53
CA ASN A 303 56.84 -36.84 -22.42
C ASN A 303 55.47 -36.72 -21.75
N ARG A 304 55.43 -37.14 -20.48
CA ARG A 304 54.21 -37.13 -19.64
C ARG A 304 53.99 -35.82 -18.91
N ASN A 305 54.99 -34.93 -18.85
CA ASN A 305 54.93 -33.73 -18.04
C ASN A 305 54.02 -32.66 -18.65
N ALA A 306 53.41 -31.85 -17.79
CA ALA A 306 52.53 -30.76 -18.20
C ALA A 306 53.24 -29.79 -19.19
N GLY A 307 52.50 -29.32 -20.19
CA GLY A 307 52.98 -28.46 -21.26
C GLY A 307 52.38 -28.77 -22.63
N SER A 308 52.71 -27.95 -23.62
CA SER A 308 52.41 -28.22 -25.04
C SER A 308 53.32 -29.32 -25.57
N ARG A 309 52.73 -30.31 -26.24
CA ARG A 309 53.38 -31.53 -26.73
C ARG A 309 52.96 -31.81 -28.17
N ALA A 310 53.78 -32.57 -28.88
CA ALA A 310 53.34 -33.26 -30.08
C ALA A 310 52.61 -34.55 -29.70
N VAL A 311 51.78 -35.06 -30.60
CA VAL A 311 51.07 -36.33 -30.42
C VAL A 311 51.37 -37.23 -31.60
N GLU A 312 51.99 -38.38 -31.35
CA GLU A 312 52.24 -39.40 -32.38
C GLU A 312 51.01 -40.31 -32.50
N TYR A 313 50.61 -40.62 -33.72
CA TYR A 313 49.56 -41.61 -34.05
C TYR A 313 50.19 -42.69 -34.92
N VAL A 314 50.16 -43.94 -34.47
CA VAL A 314 50.79 -45.08 -35.16
C VAL A 314 49.74 -46.16 -35.42
N GLY A 315 49.74 -46.72 -36.64
CA GLY A 315 48.80 -47.77 -37.07
C GLY A 315 47.86 -47.32 -38.19
N LEU A 316 48.27 -46.36 -39.01
CA LEU A 316 47.44 -45.73 -40.05
C LEU A 316 47.54 -46.36 -41.43
N ALA A 317 48.41 -47.37 -41.60
CA ALA A 317 48.55 -48.05 -42.88
C ALA A 317 47.22 -48.72 -43.29
N GLY A 318 46.77 -48.46 -44.52
CA GLY A 318 45.58 -49.11 -45.11
C GLY A 318 44.22 -48.58 -44.64
N VAL A 319 44.16 -47.56 -43.78
CA VAL A 319 42.90 -47.05 -43.20
C VAL A 319 41.88 -46.51 -44.24
N LEU A 320 42.31 -46.20 -45.46
CA LEU A 320 41.45 -45.73 -46.55
C LEU A 320 41.22 -46.76 -47.67
N GLY A 321 41.73 -47.98 -47.52
CA GLY A 321 41.68 -49.05 -48.54
C GLY A 321 42.82 -48.94 -49.57
N THR A 322 42.74 -49.75 -50.64
CA THR A 322 43.85 -49.95 -51.60
C THR A 322 44.05 -48.81 -52.60
N ASN A 323 43.04 -47.95 -52.80
CA ASN A 323 43.13 -46.82 -53.74
C ASN A 323 43.96 -45.65 -53.21
N TYR A 324 44.28 -45.64 -51.91
CA TYR A 324 44.96 -44.54 -51.22
C TYR A 324 46.16 -45.05 -50.44
N ALA A 325 47.25 -44.28 -50.45
CA ALA A 325 48.43 -44.53 -49.63
C ALA A 325 48.46 -43.54 -48.45
N VAL A 326 48.51 -44.07 -47.23
CA VAL A 326 48.59 -43.28 -45.99
C VAL A 326 49.82 -43.74 -45.21
N ASP A 327 50.67 -42.79 -44.80
CA ASP A 327 51.82 -43.10 -43.95
C ASP A 327 51.37 -43.71 -42.61
N ASN A 328 52.04 -44.78 -42.17
CA ASN A 328 51.69 -45.49 -40.94
C ASN A 328 51.77 -44.62 -39.67
N LYS A 329 52.54 -43.52 -39.73
CA LYS A 329 52.75 -42.57 -38.65
C LYS A 329 52.30 -41.18 -39.07
N GLN A 330 51.48 -40.55 -38.24
CA GLN A 330 51.09 -39.15 -38.38
C GLN A 330 51.25 -38.45 -37.03
N TYR A 331 51.22 -37.12 -37.05
CA TYR A 331 51.42 -36.32 -35.84
C TYR A 331 50.42 -35.19 -35.74
N GLY A 332 49.90 -34.98 -34.53
CA GLY A 332 49.05 -33.86 -34.14
C GLY A 332 49.69 -33.00 -33.05
N LYS A 333 48.91 -32.04 -32.55
CA LYS A 333 49.28 -31.23 -31.40
C LYS A 333 48.49 -31.69 -30.18
N GLY A 334 49.07 -31.50 -29.01
CA GLY A 334 48.34 -31.71 -27.78
C GLY A 334 48.89 -30.94 -26.59
N THR A 335 48.11 -30.87 -25.53
CA THR A 335 48.49 -30.19 -24.28
C THR A 335 48.22 -31.08 -23.09
N ILE A 336 49.21 -31.23 -22.21
CA ILE A 336 49.01 -31.82 -20.88
C ILE A 336 48.88 -30.65 -19.89
N THR A 337 47.71 -30.46 -19.27
CA THR A 337 47.49 -29.41 -18.28
C THR A 337 47.94 -29.85 -16.89
N ARG A 338 48.32 -28.89 -16.05
CA ARG A 338 48.74 -29.15 -14.67
C ARG A 338 47.57 -29.67 -13.83
N ARG A 339 47.85 -30.57 -12.90
CA ARG A 339 46.86 -31.14 -11.96
C ARG A 339 46.72 -30.28 -10.71
N ARG A 340 45.50 -30.05 -10.23
CA ARG A 340 45.24 -29.16 -9.08
C ARG A 340 45.38 -29.89 -7.74
N ILE A 341 46.10 -29.30 -6.78
CA ILE A 341 46.09 -29.70 -5.37
C ILE A 341 45.20 -28.72 -4.61
N ASP A 342 44.21 -29.25 -3.90
CA ASP A 342 43.28 -28.45 -3.11
C ASP A 342 43.92 -28.06 -1.77
N PRO A 343 43.77 -26.80 -1.30
CA PRO A 343 44.26 -26.38 0.01
C PRO A 343 43.51 -27.06 1.16
N SER A 344 42.32 -27.61 0.91
CA SER A 344 41.52 -28.29 1.93
C SER A 344 41.78 -29.79 2.03
N GLY A 345 41.46 -30.36 3.19
CA GLY A 345 41.57 -31.80 3.44
C GLY A 345 42.96 -32.26 3.88
N PHE A 346 43.86 -31.33 4.21
CA PHE A 346 45.11 -31.67 4.88
C PHE A 346 44.80 -32.26 6.25
N GLN A 347 45.62 -33.22 6.67
CA GLN A 347 45.46 -33.86 7.98
C GLN A 347 46.72 -33.63 8.81
N VAL A 348 46.52 -33.40 10.12
CA VAL A 348 47.63 -33.34 11.06
C VAL A 348 48.01 -34.76 11.47
N ARG A 349 49.20 -35.19 11.07
CA ARG A 349 49.83 -36.43 11.53
C ARG A 349 50.72 -36.11 12.73
N LYS A 350 50.41 -36.72 13.88
CA LYS A 350 51.22 -36.61 15.09
C LYS A 350 52.57 -37.31 14.93
N ALA A 351 53.50 -37.02 15.85
CA ALA A 351 54.82 -37.66 15.89
C ALA A 351 54.77 -39.20 15.98
N ASP A 352 53.71 -39.75 16.59
CA ASP A 352 53.46 -41.20 16.71
C ASP A 352 52.83 -41.82 15.44
N GLY A 353 52.61 -41.02 14.39
CA GLY A 353 52.03 -41.43 13.13
C GLY A 353 50.50 -41.45 13.09
N THR A 354 49.79 -41.18 14.19
CA THR A 354 48.32 -41.11 14.21
C THR A 354 47.80 -39.80 13.62
N ILE A 355 46.60 -39.83 13.02
CA ILE A 355 45.91 -38.63 12.52
C ILE A 355 44.96 -38.12 13.61
N ALA A 356 44.98 -36.82 13.91
CA ALA A 356 44.02 -36.20 14.82
C ALA A 356 43.70 -34.76 14.44
N ASN A 357 42.47 -34.35 14.71
CA ASN A 357 42.02 -32.97 14.50
C ASN A 357 42.55 -32.08 15.63
N ALA A 358 42.80 -30.81 15.32
CA ALA A 358 43.26 -29.84 16.31
C ALA A 358 42.08 -29.37 17.18
N SER A 359 42.18 -29.51 18.50
CA SER A 359 41.13 -29.07 19.43
C SER A 359 41.68 -28.33 20.64
N LYS A 360 40.98 -27.29 21.10
CA LYS A 360 41.28 -26.55 22.34
C LYS A 360 40.00 -26.02 23.00
N GLY A 361 40.10 -25.61 24.27
CA GLY A 361 39.04 -24.85 24.94
C GLY A 361 39.02 -23.38 24.50
N TYR A 362 37.85 -22.75 24.59
CA TYR A 362 37.68 -21.33 24.31
C TYR A 362 38.55 -20.50 25.28
N ASP A 363 39.51 -19.79 24.70
CA ASP A 363 40.49 -18.96 25.41
C ASP A 363 40.51 -17.51 24.88
N GLY A 364 39.54 -17.15 24.02
CA GLY A 364 39.44 -15.86 23.36
C GLY A 364 40.44 -15.66 22.21
N THR A 365 41.17 -16.72 21.81
CA THR A 365 42.14 -16.65 20.71
C THR A 365 41.82 -17.66 19.62
N ASP A 366 42.26 -17.38 18.41
CA ASP A 366 42.15 -18.27 17.26
C ASP A 366 43.40 -19.12 17.05
N ARG A 367 44.42 -19.03 17.90
CA ARG A 367 45.71 -19.70 17.66
C ARG A 367 45.63 -21.22 17.88
N SER A 368 46.26 -21.98 16.98
CA SER A 368 46.36 -23.45 17.01
C SER A 368 47.70 -23.89 16.41
N ASP A 369 48.75 -23.90 17.23
CA ASP A 369 50.08 -24.33 16.79
C ASP A 369 50.14 -25.86 16.60
N LEU A 370 50.85 -26.31 15.55
CA LEU A 370 51.09 -27.73 15.34
C LEU A 370 51.91 -28.31 16.51
N PRO A 371 51.46 -29.43 17.12
CA PRO A 371 52.21 -30.07 18.19
C PRO A 371 53.64 -30.40 17.77
N THR A 372 54.58 -30.35 18.71
CA THR A 372 55.99 -30.66 18.44
C THR A 372 56.13 -32.06 17.83
N GLY A 373 56.79 -32.15 16.66
CA GLY A 373 56.98 -33.40 15.91
C GLY A 373 55.80 -33.83 15.02
N ALA A 374 54.71 -33.05 14.96
CA ALA A 374 53.62 -33.28 14.02
C ALA A 374 53.93 -32.72 12.62
N SER A 375 53.36 -33.33 11.58
CA SER A 375 53.49 -32.94 10.17
C SER A 375 52.13 -32.87 9.49
N LEU A 376 52.01 -32.07 8.44
CA LEU A 376 50.83 -32.04 7.59
C LEU A 376 50.97 -33.07 6.46
N VAL A 377 49.93 -33.88 6.25
CA VAL A 377 49.85 -34.82 5.14
C VAL A 377 48.71 -34.45 4.20
N THR A 378 48.97 -34.56 2.90
CA THR A 378 47.94 -34.38 1.88
C THR A 378 47.02 -35.60 1.80
N PRO A 379 45.74 -35.42 1.44
CA PRO A 379 44.89 -36.54 1.08
C PRO A 379 45.41 -37.20 -0.21
N THR A 380 45.61 -38.52 -0.18
CA THR A 380 45.99 -39.32 -1.36
C THR A 380 44.86 -39.27 -2.40
N ALA A 381 45.17 -38.99 -3.66
CA ALA A 381 44.16 -38.90 -4.71
C ALA A 381 43.57 -40.27 -5.04
N THR A 382 42.31 -40.51 -4.68
CA THR A 382 41.63 -41.79 -4.93
C THR A 382 40.99 -41.89 -6.33
N SER A 383 40.69 -40.76 -7.00
CA SER A 383 40.35 -40.64 -8.44
C SER A 383 40.09 -39.16 -8.82
N GLY A 384 40.13 -38.80 -10.11
CA GLY A 384 39.73 -37.46 -10.61
C GLY A 384 40.88 -36.58 -11.14
N ASN A 385 40.65 -35.28 -11.24
CA ASN A 385 41.60 -34.27 -11.77
C ASN A 385 42.34 -33.48 -10.68
N THR A 386 42.24 -33.90 -9.41
CA THR A 386 42.86 -33.24 -8.26
C THR A 386 43.76 -34.17 -7.45
N GLY A 387 44.61 -33.59 -6.58
CA GLY A 387 45.53 -34.30 -5.69
C GLY A 387 46.80 -34.81 -6.40
N ILE A 388 47.69 -35.48 -5.64
CA ILE A 388 48.96 -36.02 -6.15
C ILE A 388 48.70 -37.38 -6.81
N VAL A 389 49.29 -37.63 -7.99
CA VAL A 389 49.12 -38.90 -8.70
C VAL A 389 50.08 -39.95 -8.12
N ALA A 390 49.74 -41.23 -8.25
CA ALA A 390 50.54 -42.33 -7.70
C ALA A 390 52.03 -42.29 -8.12
N HIS A 391 52.34 -41.78 -9.32
CA HIS A 391 53.72 -41.64 -9.79
C HIS A 391 54.55 -40.64 -8.96
N ASP A 392 53.90 -39.63 -8.38
CA ASP A 392 54.51 -38.53 -7.64
C ASP A 392 54.25 -38.61 -6.13
N GLU A 393 53.54 -39.65 -5.68
CA GLU A 393 53.28 -39.91 -4.26
C GLU A 393 54.60 -40.13 -3.50
N GLY A 394 54.74 -39.48 -2.34
CA GLY A 394 55.96 -39.51 -1.53
C GLY A 394 57.13 -38.70 -2.10
N LYS A 395 57.04 -38.25 -3.36
CA LYS A 395 58.04 -37.34 -3.95
C LYS A 395 57.73 -35.89 -3.63
N ILE A 396 56.45 -35.50 -3.62
CA ILE A 396 55.99 -34.16 -3.23
C ILE A 396 55.66 -34.15 -1.74
N THR A 397 56.23 -33.21 -0.99
CA THR A 397 56.01 -33.03 0.46
C THR A 397 55.73 -31.58 0.81
N PHE A 398 55.12 -31.34 1.97
CA PHE A 398 54.76 -30.01 2.45
C PHE A 398 55.33 -29.78 3.84
N LYS A 399 56.00 -28.64 4.04
CA LYS A 399 56.47 -28.19 5.36
C LYS A 399 55.74 -26.92 5.75
N LEU A 400 55.66 -26.64 7.05
CA LEU A 400 55.20 -25.32 7.50
C LEU A 400 56.18 -24.23 7.06
N LYS A 401 55.64 -23.04 6.83
CA LYS A 401 56.45 -21.83 6.70
C LYS A 401 57.16 -21.53 8.02
N ASP A 402 58.40 -21.06 7.93
CA ASP A 402 59.20 -20.77 9.11
C ASP A 402 58.60 -19.58 9.91
N GLY A 403 58.47 -19.75 11.22
CA GLY A 403 58.02 -18.69 12.14
C GLY A 403 56.51 -18.40 12.12
N THR A 404 55.68 -19.28 11.55
CA THR A 404 54.22 -19.11 11.53
C THR A 404 53.51 -20.01 12.53
N SER A 405 52.31 -19.56 12.92
CA SER A 405 51.36 -20.30 13.75
C SER A 405 50.18 -20.76 12.91
N GLY A 406 49.51 -21.83 13.34
CA GLY A 406 48.20 -22.17 12.79
C GLY A 406 47.10 -21.35 13.45
N TYR A 407 45.98 -21.18 12.75
CA TYR A 407 44.83 -20.43 13.26
C TYR A 407 43.51 -21.13 12.93
N TYR A 408 42.58 -21.12 13.87
CA TYR A 408 41.20 -21.54 13.66
C TYR A 408 40.51 -20.63 12.65
N SER A 409 39.74 -21.23 11.75
CA SER A 409 39.05 -20.57 10.64
C SER A 409 37.61 -21.05 10.56
N SER A 410 36.73 -20.13 10.17
CA SER A 410 35.30 -20.40 9.94
C SER A 410 35.00 -20.96 8.56
N ASP A 411 35.91 -20.78 7.61
CA ASP A 411 35.78 -21.31 6.26
C ASP A 411 36.85 -22.35 5.93
N ARG A 412 36.51 -23.20 4.95
CA ARG A 412 37.35 -24.31 4.46
C ARG A 412 38.57 -23.84 3.69
N ASP A 413 38.60 -22.63 3.13
CA ASP A 413 39.78 -22.10 2.45
C ASP A 413 40.81 -21.55 3.45
N GLY A 414 40.43 -21.36 4.72
CA GLY A 414 41.32 -20.93 5.80
C GLY A 414 41.52 -19.42 5.85
N ASN A 415 40.64 -18.64 5.22
CA ASN A 415 40.83 -17.20 5.04
C ASN A 415 40.23 -16.35 6.16
N ASN A 416 39.21 -16.86 6.86
CA ASN A 416 38.44 -16.15 7.88
C ASN A 416 38.74 -16.73 9.26
N ARG A 417 39.74 -16.13 9.90
CA ARG A 417 40.14 -16.50 11.26
C ARG A 417 38.99 -16.31 12.26
N THR A 418 38.84 -17.23 13.20
CA THR A 418 37.82 -17.15 14.26
C THR A 418 38.32 -17.76 15.56
N SER A 419 37.99 -17.13 16.68
CA SER A 419 38.20 -17.66 18.03
C SER A 419 36.95 -18.31 18.60
N HIS A 420 35.83 -18.30 17.88
CA HIS A 420 34.51 -18.65 18.41
C HIS A 420 34.14 -20.11 18.18
N VAL A 421 33.49 -20.71 19.19
CA VAL A 421 33.13 -22.14 19.22
C VAL A 421 32.21 -22.54 18.07
N SER A 422 31.21 -21.70 17.75
CA SER A 422 30.24 -22.00 16.69
C SER A 422 30.83 -22.01 15.29
N GLU A 423 31.99 -21.37 15.11
CA GLU A 423 32.57 -21.13 13.80
C GLU A 423 33.85 -21.92 13.57
N ALA A 424 34.62 -22.21 14.62
CA ALA A 424 35.90 -22.88 14.51
C ALA A 424 35.74 -24.34 14.08
N HIS A 425 35.76 -24.57 12.75
CA HIS A 425 35.65 -25.90 12.13
C HIS A 425 36.95 -26.34 11.44
N TYR A 426 37.84 -25.39 11.15
CA TYR A 426 39.08 -25.64 10.42
C TYR A 426 40.26 -24.99 11.14
N VAL A 427 41.47 -25.50 10.91
CA VAL A 427 42.72 -24.85 11.26
C VAL A 427 43.54 -24.62 10.00
N ALA A 428 43.83 -23.36 9.73
CA ALA A 428 44.64 -22.91 8.62
C ALA A 428 46.13 -22.88 9.00
N TYR A 429 46.98 -23.39 8.13
CA TYR A 429 48.44 -23.40 8.24
C TYR A 429 49.10 -22.84 6.99
N ASP A 430 50.15 -22.03 7.16
CA ASP A 430 51.02 -21.62 6.06
C ASP A 430 52.01 -22.74 5.73
N ILE A 431 52.05 -23.18 4.48
CA ILE A 431 52.92 -24.26 3.98
C ILE A 431 53.81 -23.83 2.80
N VAL A 432 54.86 -24.63 2.61
CA VAL A 432 55.83 -24.60 1.51
C VAL A 432 55.86 -25.98 0.85
N ALA A 433 55.86 -26.03 -0.48
CA ALA A 433 55.97 -27.28 -1.24
C ALA A 433 57.44 -27.65 -1.48
N GLN A 434 57.76 -28.94 -1.40
CA GLN A 434 59.10 -29.49 -1.63
C GLN A 434 59.01 -30.76 -2.47
N THR A 435 60.09 -31.12 -3.16
CA THR A 435 60.21 -32.40 -3.84
C THR A 435 61.49 -33.12 -3.42
N SER A 436 61.45 -34.45 -3.34
CA SER A 436 62.62 -35.32 -3.20
C SER A 436 63.16 -35.81 -4.56
N ASP A 437 62.48 -35.47 -5.66
CA ASP A 437 62.83 -35.84 -7.04
C ASP A 437 63.05 -34.59 -7.91
N ASP A 438 64.10 -33.81 -7.61
CA ASP A 438 64.41 -32.57 -8.33
C ASP A 438 64.74 -32.80 -9.82
N THR A 439 65.24 -34.00 -10.17
CA THR A 439 65.65 -34.33 -11.54
C THR A 439 64.46 -34.40 -12.50
N ASN A 440 63.32 -34.91 -12.04
CA ASN A 440 62.09 -34.98 -12.83
C ASN A 440 61.13 -33.79 -12.57
N ASN A 441 61.45 -32.95 -11.59
CA ASN A 441 60.74 -31.73 -11.19
C ASN A 441 59.20 -31.89 -11.19
N PRO A 442 58.67 -32.84 -10.39
CA PRO A 442 57.25 -33.18 -10.41
C PRO A 442 56.37 -31.99 -10.02
N LEU A 443 56.89 -31.02 -9.25
CA LEU A 443 56.15 -29.80 -8.87
C LEU A 443 55.59 -29.04 -10.09
N THR A 444 56.33 -29.03 -11.20
CA THR A 444 55.90 -28.33 -12.42
C THR A 444 54.67 -28.95 -13.09
N ASN A 445 54.27 -30.16 -12.69
CA ASN A 445 53.07 -30.82 -13.15
C ASN A 445 51.81 -30.42 -12.36
N TYR A 446 51.96 -29.60 -11.31
CA TYR A 446 50.88 -29.28 -10.39
C TYR A 446 50.63 -27.79 -10.23
N THR A 447 49.36 -27.47 -9.98
CA THR A 447 48.91 -26.19 -9.46
C THR A 447 48.31 -26.39 -8.07
N PHE A 448 48.16 -25.30 -7.32
CA PHE A 448 47.65 -25.29 -5.96
C PHE A 448 46.61 -24.19 -5.81
N GLY A 449 45.48 -24.54 -5.22
CA GLY A 449 44.37 -23.62 -4.96
C GLY A 449 43.02 -24.33 -4.97
N SER A 450 42.01 -23.67 -4.41
CA SER A 450 40.64 -24.19 -4.34
C SER A 450 39.98 -24.20 -5.73
N ALA A 451 38.82 -24.86 -5.85
CA ALA A 451 38.02 -24.81 -7.06
C ALA A 451 37.62 -23.37 -7.46
N ALA A 452 37.41 -22.50 -6.48
CA ALA A 452 37.13 -21.08 -6.73
C ALA A 452 38.34 -20.36 -7.35
N ALA A 453 39.55 -20.66 -6.86
CA ALA A 453 40.79 -20.12 -7.43
C ALA A 453 41.02 -20.59 -8.88
N GLU A 454 40.64 -21.84 -9.20
CA GLU A 454 40.64 -22.37 -10.56
C GLU A 454 39.67 -21.63 -11.48
N ALA A 455 38.42 -21.46 -11.06
CA ALA A 455 37.42 -20.71 -11.82
C ALA A 455 37.84 -19.24 -12.03
N ALA A 456 38.53 -18.65 -11.06
CA ALA A 456 39.04 -17.28 -11.14
C ALA A 456 40.37 -17.15 -11.91
N GLY A 457 40.99 -18.26 -12.34
CA GLY A 457 42.30 -18.25 -13.02
C GLY A 457 43.46 -17.81 -12.12
N THR A 458 43.34 -17.96 -10.80
CA THR A 458 44.30 -17.49 -9.78
C THR A 458 45.08 -18.62 -9.11
N LEU A 459 45.05 -19.83 -9.68
CA LEU A 459 45.83 -20.96 -9.18
C LEU A 459 47.32 -20.62 -9.13
N LYS A 460 47.97 -21.02 -8.04
CA LYS A 460 49.42 -20.90 -7.88
C LYS A 460 50.07 -22.12 -8.53
N ASN A 461 51.18 -21.93 -9.23
CA ASN A 461 51.98 -23.08 -9.62
C ASN A 461 52.66 -23.67 -8.38
N LEU A 462 52.67 -25.00 -8.24
CA LEU A 462 53.17 -25.66 -7.04
C LEU A 462 54.67 -25.37 -6.82
N GLU A 463 55.47 -25.29 -7.89
CA GLU A 463 56.91 -24.97 -7.80
C GLU A 463 57.20 -23.55 -7.29
N LYS A 464 56.19 -22.67 -7.24
CA LYS A 464 56.33 -21.28 -6.76
C LYS A 464 55.89 -21.10 -5.30
N ILE A 465 55.43 -22.17 -4.64
CA ILE A 465 55.03 -22.15 -3.23
C ILE A 465 56.26 -22.35 -2.37
N THR A 466 56.81 -21.25 -1.87
CA THR A 466 58.11 -21.14 -1.19
C THR A 466 57.95 -20.38 0.13
N ASN A 467 58.99 -20.32 0.98
CA ASN A 467 58.92 -19.51 2.21
C ASN A 467 58.61 -18.02 1.94
N THR A 468 59.06 -17.47 0.80
CA THR A 468 58.76 -16.10 0.36
C THR A 468 57.37 -15.93 -0.23
N ASN A 469 56.73 -17.02 -0.67
CA ASN A 469 55.38 -17.04 -1.24
C ASN A 469 54.67 -18.33 -0.77
N PRO A 470 54.27 -18.41 0.51
CA PRO A 470 53.63 -19.60 1.05
C PRO A 470 52.23 -19.76 0.47
N ALA A 471 51.66 -20.94 0.72
CA ALA A 471 50.25 -21.20 0.50
C ALA A 471 49.58 -21.58 1.82
N HIS A 472 48.28 -21.34 1.94
CA HIS A 472 47.53 -21.74 3.12
C HIS A 472 46.83 -23.06 2.85
N VAL A 473 46.81 -23.94 3.85
CA VAL A 473 46.07 -25.20 3.85
C VAL A 473 45.20 -25.30 5.07
N THR A 474 44.11 -26.05 4.98
CA THR A 474 43.21 -26.29 6.11
C THR A 474 43.16 -27.77 6.48
N ALA A 475 43.18 -28.00 7.79
CA ALA A 475 42.84 -29.27 8.43
C ALA A 475 41.60 -29.09 9.32
N ASP A 476 40.92 -30.19 9.65
CA ASP A 476 39.77 -30.11 10.57
C ASP A 476 40.20 -29.72 11.99
N GLY A 477 39.41 -28.86 12.64
CA GLY A 477 39.63 -28.49 14.04
C GLY A 477 38.37 -27.99 14.75
N SER A 478 38.41 -27.94 16.07
CA SER A 478 37.29 -27.44 16.90
C SER A 478 37.76 -26.61 18.11
N ILE A 479 36.94 -25.67 18.54
CA ILE A 479 37.06 -25.02 19.85
C ILE A 479 35.88 -25.48 20.72
N THR A 480 36.11 -25.85 21.98
CA THR A 480 35.04 -26.22 22.94
C THR A 480 34.68 -25.05 23.85
N PRO A 481 33.43 -24.91 24.31
CA PRO A 481 33.02 -23.84 25.22
C PRO A 481 33.87 -23.75 26.49
N ALA A 482 34.01 -22.54 27.03
CA ALA A 482 34.55 -22.29 28.37
C ALA A 482 33.44 -22.40 29.43
N ALA A 483 33.78 -22.91 30.62
CA ALA A 483 32.83 -23.01 31.73
C ALA A 483 32.49 -21.62 32.31
N LEU A 484 31.20 -21.36 32.54
CA LEU A 484 30.68 -20.15 33.16
C LEU A 484 29.78 -20.50 34.35
N HIS A 485 29.96 -19.77 35.46
CA HIS A 485 29.26 -20.01 36.72
C HIS A 485 28.26 -18.89 36.99
N ALA A 486 26.99 -19.24 37.20
CA ALA A 486 25.93 -18.28 37.51
C ALA A 486 25.76 -18.13 39.03
N GLN A 487 25.47 -16.93 39.52
CA GLN A 487 25.15 -16.65 40.93
C GLN A 487 23.82 -15.92 41.04
N THR A 488 22.88 -16.48 41.81
CA THR A 488 21.55 -15.88 42.06
C THR A 488 21.60 -14.78 43.13
N HIS A 489 20.70 -13.80 43.01
CA HIS A 489 20.51 -12.71 43.98
C HIS A 489 19.11 -12.72 44.58
N SER A 490 18.97 -12.21 45.80
CA SER A 490 17.64 -11.92 46.36
C SER A 490 16.99 -10.77 45.58
N ILE A 491 15.71 -10.94 45.19
CA ILE A 491 15.02 -10.00 44.30
C ILE A 491 13.72 -9.46 44.91
N GLU A 492 13.46 -8.17 44.71
CA GLU A 492 12.24 -7.53 45.22
C GLU A 492 11.51 -6.75 44.13
N LYS A 493 10.17 -6.74 44.17
CA LYS A 493 9.37 -5.89 43.28
C LYS A 493 8.10 -5.39 43.95
N VAL A 494 7.53 -4.32 43.40
CA VAL A 494 6.15 -3.91 43.70
C VAL A 494 5.17 -4.80 42.92
N TYR A 495 4.04 -5.14 43.54
CA TYR A 495 3.00 -5.94 42.90
C TYR A 495 2.54 -5.32 41.59
N ASP A 496 2.59 -6.09 40.51
CA ASP A 496 2.23 -5.68 39.15
C ASP A 496 1.35 -6.73 38.44
N GLY A 497 0.80 -7.68 39.19
CA GLY A 497 -0.07 -8.74 38.66
C GLY A 497 0.65 -9.87 37.91
N LEU A 498 1.98 -9.88 37.81
CA LEU A 498 2.73 -10.96 37.16
C LEU A 498 3.50 -11.81 38.17
N ALA A 499 3.65 -13.11 37.90
CA ALA A 499 4.53 -13.98 38.68
C ALA A 499 6.00 -13.86 38.24
N ALA A 500 6.27 -13.42 37.00
CA ALA A 500 7.62 -13.13 36.54
C ALA A 500 8.22 -11.94 37.30
N HIS A 501 9.53 -11.94 37.53
CA HIS A 501 10.23 -10.81 38.10
C HIS A 501 10.42 -9.71 37.04
N THR A 502 9.92 -8.54 37.39
CA THR A 502 9.74 -7.36 36.54
C THR A 502 10.22 -6.14 37.30
N ASP A 503 10.28 -5.00 36.62
CA ASP A 503 10.57 -3.70 37.22
C ASP A 503 9.46 -3.17 38.15
N GLY A 504 8.42 -3.97 38.38
CA GLY A 504 7.23 -3.56 39.10
C GLY A 504 6.25 -2.75 38.25
N ASN A 505 6.40 -2.66 36.93
CA ASN A 505 5.41 -2.08 36.00
C ASN A 505 5.18 -3.01 34.79
N ARG A 506 5.23 -4.33 35.02
CA ARG A 506 5.10 -5.38 34.01
C ARG A 506 6.19 -5.40 32.93
N ALA A 507 7.22 -4.56 33.02
CA ALA A 507 8.34 -4.60 32.10
C ALA A 507 9.44 -5.54 32.60
N ALA A 508 10.19 -6.13 31.66
CA ALA A 508 11.35 -6.93 32.01
C ALA A 508 12.40 -6.06 32.71
N VAL A 509 13.00 -6.56 33.80
CA VAL A 509 14.10 -5.86 34.48
C VAL A 509 15.21 -5.57 33.48
N ALA A 510 15.64 -4.31 33.39
CA ALA A 510 16.63 -3.86 32.42
C ALA A 510 18.02 -4.44 32.73
N ASP A 511 18.43 -4.40 34.00
CA ASP A 511 19.67 -4.98 34.46
C ASP A 511 19.46 -6.44 34.88
N LYS A 512 19.82 -7.38 34.01
CA LYS A 512 19.70 -8.82 34.31
C LYS A 512 20.71 -9.30 35.34
N ASP A 513 21.78 -8.55 35.58
CA ASP A 513 22.78 -8.91 36.58
C ASP A 513 22.23 -8.79 38.01
N THR A 514 21.13 -8.04 38.22
CA THR A 514 20.41 -8.01 39.52
C THR A 514 19.60 -9.28 39.80
N ILE A 515 19.42 -10.14 38.79
CA ILE A 515 18.74 -11.43 38.92
C ILE A 515 19.78 -12.53 39.09
N ILE A 516 20.72 -12.62 38.15
CA ILE A 516 21.83 -13.57 38.15
C ILE A 516 23.08 -12.86 37.65
N THR A 517 24.20 -12.97 38.33
CA THR A 517 25.51 -12.53 37.82
C THR A 517 26.33 -13.72 37.34
N PHE A 518 27.04 -13.57 36.22
CA PHE A 518 27.93 -14.60 35.69
C PHE A 518 29.41 -14.32 36.03
N THR A 519 30.13 -15.37 36.43
CA THR A 519 31.58 -15.38 36.68
C THR A 519 32.26 -16.49 35.86
N GLY A 520 33.59 -16.37 35.65
CA GLY A 520 34.34 -17.31 34.78
C GLY A 520 34.52 -16.84 33.33
N TRP A 521 34.16 -15.60 33.02
CA TRP A 521 34.42 -15.00 31.70
C TRP A 521 35.90 -15.08 31.33
N VAL A 522 36.19 -15.58 30.13
CA VAL A 522 37.55 -15.64 29.59
C VAL A 522 38.09 -14.23 29.42
N THR A 523 39.36 -14.03 29.80
CA THR A 523 40.05 -12.75 29.63
C THR A 523 41.25 -12.95 28.73
N HIS A 524 41.29 -12.20 27.62
CA HIS A 524 42.39 -12.23 26.65
C HIS A 524 42.88 -10.80 26.40
N ASN A 525 44.20 -10.58 26.42
CA ASN A 525 44.84 -9.26 26.27
C ASN A 525 44.26 -8.15 27.18
N GLY A 526 43.82 -8.52 28.39
CA GLY A 526 43.20 -7.59 29.35
C GLY A 526 41.73 -7.24 29.07
N ILE A 527 41.10 -7.84 28.06
CA ILE A 527 39.68 -7.70 27.74
C ILE A 527 38.94 -8.93 28.23
N THR A 528 37.89 -8.74 29.02
CA THR A 528 36.99 -9.81 29.46
C THR A 528 35.88 -10.01 28.42
N GLU A 529 35.81 -11.20 27.84
CA GLU A 529 34.93 -11.58 26.73
C GLU A 529 33.50 -11.86 27.20
N LYS A 530 32.75 -10.83 27.60
CA LYS A 530 31.37 -10.97 28.10
C LYS A 530 30.35 -11.24 26.98
N ARG A 531 29.25 -11.90 27.35
CA ARG A 531 28.02 -12.06 26.52
C ARG A 531 26.83 -11.44 27.23
N THR A 532 25.75 -11.19 26.50
CA THR A 532 24.57 -10.52 27.07
C THR A 532 23.82 -11.47 28.00
N ASN A 533 23.71 -11.07 29.26
CA ASN A 533 22.90 -11.78 30.25
C ASN A 533 21.41 -11.65 29.90
N ASN A 534 20.70 -12.77 29.79
CA ASN A 534 19.28 -12.84 29.52
C ASN A 534 18.54 -13.65 30.59
N SER A 535 19.08 -13.65 31.81
CA SER A 535 18.53 -14.41 32.92
C SER A 535 17.15 -13.88 33.35
N SER A 536 16.36 -14.76 33.94
CA SER A 536 15.00 -14.44 34.39
C SER A 536 14.70 -15.12 35.71
N ALA A 537 13.66 -14.63 36.39
CA ALA A 537 13.20 -15.18 37.65
C ALA A 537 11.66 -15.15 37.73
N VAL A 538 11.09 -16.12 38.44
CA VAL A 538 9.64 -16.28 38.62
C VAL A 538 9.35 -16.58 40.08
N TYR A 539 8.44 -15.82 40.69
CA TYR A 539 7.95 -16.02 42.05
C TYR A 539 6.96 -17.19 42.10
N LEU A 540 7.09 -18.05 43.12
CA LEU A 540 6.21 -19.21 43.32
C LEU A 540 5.13 -18.93 44.36
N GLY A 541 3.92 -19.48 44.14
CA GLY A 541 2.81 -19.48 45.09
C GLY A 541 2.89 -20.62 46.11
N PHE A 542 1.97 -20.62 47.07
CA PHE A 542 1.93 -21.55 48.23
C PHE A 542 1.69 -23.04 47.90
N GLY A 543 1.66 -23.42 46.62
CA GLY A 543 1.56 -24.81 46.14
C GLY A 543 2.65 -25.20 45.14
N GLY A 544 3.72 -24.40 45.01
CA GLY A 544 4.84 -24.65 44.08
C GLY A 544 4.60 -24.22 42.62
N GLY A 545 3.38 -23.83 42.24
CA GLY A 545 3.08 -23.17 40.97
C GLY A 545 3.48 -21.69 40.95
N GLN A 546 3.41 -21.02 39.80
CA GLN A 546 3.69 -19.58 39.70
C GLN A 546 2.71 -18.76 40.56
N GLY A 547 3.20 -17.77 41.30
CA GLY A 547 2.38 -16.98 42.23
C GLY A 547 2.69 -15.49 42.17
N LYS A 548 1.73 -14.71 41.66
CA LYS A 548 1.82 -13.25 41.52
C LYS A 548 1.56 -12.49 42.83
N ASP A 549 0.79 -13.08 43.74
CA ASP A 549 0.26 -12.36 44.90
C ASP A 549 1.30 -12.13 46.00
N VAL A 550 1.14 -11.03 46.73
CA VAL A 550 1.95 -10.68 47.91
C VAL A 550 1.82 -11.78 48.96
N ALA A 551 2.95 -12.22 49.51
CA ALA A 551 2.96 -13.20 50.59
C ALA A 551 2.92 -12.50 51.95
N TYR A 552 2.10 -13.05 52.86
CA TYR A 552 1.97 -12.58 54.23
C TYR A 552 2.21 -13.71 55.23
N ASP A 553 2.91 -13.41 56.32
CA ASP A 553 3.04 -14.25 57.52
C ASP A 553 2.44 -13.54 58.75
N MET A 554 2.72 -14.03 59.97
CA MET A 554 2.20 -13.43 61.21
C MET A 554 2.79 -12.03 61.49
N ASP A 555 3.97 -11.72 60.94
CA ASP A 555 4.71 -10.48 61.19
C ASP A 555 4.57 -9.47 60.04
N GLY A 556 3.96 -9.85 58.92
CA GLY A 556 3.59 -8.96 57.82
C GLY A 556 3.97 -9.51 56.45
N ILE A 557 4.48 -8.64 55.56
CA ILE A 557 4.90 -9.03 54.21
C ILE A 557 6.15 -9.91 54.31
N THR A 558 6.11 -11.09 53.68
CA THR A 558 7.16 -12.10 53.75
C THR A 558 7.73 -12.47 52.38
N THR A 559 8.77 -13.28 52.36
CA THR A 559 9.45 -13.75 51.14
C THR A 559 8.74 -14.93 50.48
N LYS A 560 9.10 -15.19 49.22
CA LYS A 560 8.60 -16.25 48.37
C LYS A 560 9.78 -17.01 47.79
N ASN A 561 9.55 -18.28 47.48
CA ASN A 561 10.49 -19.07 46.68
C ASN A 561 10.54 -18.52 45.25
N VAL A 562 11.73 -18.52 44.65
CA VAL A 562 11.95 -17.99 43.30
C VAL A 562 12.64 -19.05 42.45
N THR A 563 12.11 -19.30 41.27
CA THR A 563 12.78 -20.08 40.23
C THR A 563 13.57 -19.13 39.33
N TYR A 564 14.89 -19.31 39.30
CA TYR A 564 15.83 -18.60 38.45
C TYR A 564 16.15 -19.42 37.20
N THR A 565 16.26 -18.76 36.06
CA THR A 565 16.75 -19.33 34.81
C THR A 565 17.93 -18.50 34.34
N ALA A 566 19.13 -19.11 34.34
CA ALA A 566 20.33 -18.50 33.80
C ALA A 566 20.31 -18.60 32.29
N ALA A 567 20.58 -17.52 31.57
CA ALA A 567 20.65 -17.59 30.11
C ALA A 567 21.60 -16.53 29.56
N LEU A 568 22.27 -16.87 28.46
CA LEU A 568 23.03 -15.95 27.64
C LEU A 568 22.32 -15.78 26.30
N THR A 569 22.45 -14.60 25.71
CA THR A 569 21.96 -14.30 24.36
C THR A 569 23.00 -13.51 23.58
N GLY A 570 22.77 -13.38 22.27
CA GLY A 570 23.65 -12.71 21.33
C GLY A 570 24.60 -13.65 20.60
N ASN A 571 25.39 -13.07 19.69
CA ASN A 571 26.38 -13.81 18.92
C ASN A 571 27.40 -14.47 19.86
N TYR A 572 27.76 -15.72 19.54
CA TYR A 572 28.78 -16.47 20.26
C TYR A 572 28.48 -16.71 21.75
N ALA A 573 27.20 -16.76 22.12
CA ALA A 573 26.78 -17.17 23.47
C ALA A 573 27.28 -18.60 23.79
N ASN A 574 27.41 -19.45 22.78
CA ASN A 574 27.92 -20.81 22.86
C ASN A 574 29.45 -20.91 23.01
N ASP A 575 30.17 -19.78 23.03
CA ASP A 575 31.56 -19.77 23.50
C ASP A 575 31.66 -20.16 24.97
N TYR A 576 30.54 -20.06 25.69
CA TYR A 576 30.43 -20.40 27.09
C TYR A 576 29.36 -21.47 27.31
N GLU A 577 29.61 -22.35 28.27
CA GLU A 577 28.66 -23.30 28.80
C GLU A 577 28.37 -22.94 30.25
N ILE A 578 27.09 -22.74 30.60
CA ILE A 578 26.67 -22.49 31.99
C ILE A 578 26.71 -23.83 32.72
N VAL A 579 27.75 -24.04 33.53
CA VAL A 579 28.01 -25.34 34.15
C VAL A 579 27.27 -25.52 35.47
N ASP A 580 26.99 -24.43 36.18
CA ASP A 580 26.23 -24.44 37.43
C ASP A 580 25.53 -23.11 37.70
N ILE A 581 24.57 -23.17 38.62
CA ILE A 581 23.98 -22.01 39.28
C ILE A 581 24.26 -22.16 40.77
N THR A 582 24.86 -21.12 41.34
CA THR A 582 25.27 -21.00 42.73
C THR A 582 24.44 -19.94 43.45
N GLY A 583 24.39 -20.04 44.78
CA GLY A 583 23.59 -19.19 45.65
C GLY A 583 23.16 -19.95 46.90
N THR A 584 22.88 -19.23 47.98
CA THR A 584 22.41 -19.84 49.24
C THR A 584 21.10 -20.59 49.00
N GLY A 585 21.15 -21.92 48.95
CA GLY A 585 19.98 -22.79 48.70
C GLY A 585 19.75 -23.24 47.25
N ALA A 586 20.62 -22.89 46.29
CA ALA A 586 20.54 -23.41 44.92
C ALA A 586 21.06 -24.86 44.82
N ALA A 587 20.37 -25.72 44.07
CA ALA A 587 20.84 -27.08 43.74
C ALA A 587 21.74 -27.08 42.49
N THR A 588 22.81 -27.89 42.48
CA THR A 588 23.87 -27.91 41.47
C THR A 588 23.52 -28.67 40.17
N ALA A 589 24.12 -28.20 39.06
CA ALA A 589 24.00 -28.63 37.65
C ALA A 589 22.65 -28.30 36.96
N GLY A 590 22.67 -27.32 36.05
CA GLY A 590 21.54 -26.97 35.20
C GLY A 590 21.40 -25.47 34.91
N VAL A 591 20.54 -25.14 33.94
CA VAL A 591 20.23 -23.77 33.49
C VAL A 591 19.09 -23.13 34.33
N THR A 592 18.45 -23.91 35.20
CA THR A 592 17.36 -23.47 36.08
C THR A 592 17.55 -23.99 37.51
N THR A 593 17.19 -23.18 38.51
CA THR A 593 17.20 -23.58 39.93
C THR A 593 16.12 -22.85 40.71
N THR A 594 15.63 -23.42 41.81
CA THR A 594 14.66 -22.77 42.71
C THR A 594 15.30 -22.52 44.06
N VAL A 595 15.29 -21.26 44.49
CA VAL A 595 15.85 -20.83 45.77
C VAL A 595 14.71 -20.46 46.71
N ALA A 596 14.71 -21.04 47.91
CA ALA A 596 13.72 -20.74 48.94
C ALA A 596 13.92 -19.32 49.48
N ASP A 597 12.82 -18.63 49.79
CA ASP A 597 12.84 -17.30 50.45
C ASP A 597 13.68 -16.21 49.75
N ALA A 598 13.90 -16.35 48.44
CA ALA A 598 14.79 -15.48 47.68
C ALA A 598 14.11 -14.24 47.07
N GLY A 599 12.78 -14.14 47.16
CA GLY A 599 12.04 -13.06 46.52
C GLY A 599 11.02 -12.37 47.42
N LYS A 600 10.90 -11.04 47.35
CA LYS A 600 9.83 -10.29 48.03
C LYS A 600 8.94 -9.55 47.03
N ILE A 601 7.61 -9.60 47.22
CA ILE A 601 6.66 -8.76 46.48
C ILE A 601 5.99 -7.83 47.48
N THR A 602 6.11 -6.51 47.29
CA THR A 602 5.46 -5.52 48.17
C THR A 602 4.13 -5.04 47.56
N PRO A 603 3.09 -4.78 48.39
CA PRO A 603 1.81 -4.28 47.91
C PRO A 603 1.93 -2.99 47.10
N ARG A 604 1.09 -2.84 46.08
CA ARG A 604 0.99 -1.60 45.32
C ARG A 604 0.15 -0.57 46.07
N ALA A 605 0.71 0.59 46.34
CA ALA A 605 -0.01 1.69 46.99
C ALA A 605 -1.00 2.34 46.01
N LEU A 606 -2.30 2.24 46.31
CA LEU A 606 -3.40 2.80 45.53
C LEU A 606 -3.85 4.17 46.07
N ARG A 607 -4.30 5.02 45.16
CA ARG A 607 -4.99 6.28 45.42
C ARG A 607 -6.42 6.17 44.89
N ILE A 608 -7.39 6.23 45.81
CA ILE A 608 -8.82 6.26 45.47
C ILE A 608 -9.22 7.71 45.20
N VAL A 609 -9.69 7.99 43.99
CA VAL A 609 -10.13 9.32 43.59
C VAL A 609 -11.66 9.35 43.63
N MET A 610 -12.22 10.28 44.39
CA MET A 610 -13.67 10.44 44.55
C MET A 610 -14.21 11.48 43.56
N ASP A 611 -15.48 11.36 43.17
CA ASP A 611 -16.14 12.42 42.40
C ASP A 611 -16.40 13.68 43.24
N ASP A 612 -16.48 14.81 42.55
CA ASP A 612 -16.88 16.08 43.15
C ASP A 612 -18.38 16.07 43.49
N VAL A 613 -18.70 16.32 44.75
CA VAL A 613 -20.08 16.28 45.26
C VAL A 613 -20.64 17.68 45.54
N SER A 614 -21.96 17.86 45.50
CA SER A 614 -22.57 19.13 45.88
C SER A 614 -23.90 19.00 46.59
N LYS A 615 -24.21 19.98 47.45
CA LYS A 615 -25.49 20.12 48.16
C LYS A 615 -25.83 21.60 48.37
N THR A 616 -27.09 21.89 48.65
CA THR A 616 -27.49 23.21 49.15
C THR A 616 -27.29 23.27 50.67
N TYR A 617 -26.91 24.43 51.19
CA TYR A 617 -26.74 24.66 52.63
C TYR A 617 -28.04 24.32 53.38
N ASP A 618 -27.92 23.37 54.30
CA ASP A 618 -28.99 22.79 55.12
C ASP A 618 -28.60 22.75 56.62
N GLY A 619 -27.47 23.37 56.98
CA GLY A 619 -26.95 23.40 58.35
C GLY A 619 -26.19 22.15 58.77
N ASN A 620 -25.94 21.18 57.89
CA ASN A 620 -25.26 19.92 58.20
C ASN A 620 -24.06 19.65 57.28
N ALA A 621 -22.97 19.11 57.81
CA ALA A 621 -21.78 18.70 57.04
C ALA A 621 -21.93 17.33 56.36
N LYS A 622 -23.01 16.57 56.58
CA LYS A 622 -23.21 15.25 56.00
C LYS A 622 -23.33 15.34 54.48
N ASN A 623 -22.58 14.47 53.81
CA ASN A 623 -22.70 14.15 52.41
C ASN A 623 -23.44 12.82 52.22
N THR A 624 -24.41 12.78 51.32
CA THR A 624 -25.21 11.58 51.01
C THR A 624 -24.92 10.99 49.64
N THR A 625 -24.16 11.71 48.81
CA THR A 625 -23.80 11.29 47.45
C THR A 625 -22.37 10.79 47.48
N VAL A 626 -22.13 9.50 47.23
CA VAL A 626 -20.78 8.91 47.23
C VAL A 626 -20.56 8.14 45.95
N SER A 627 -19.49 8.47 45.25
CA SER A 627 -18.99 7.71 44.10
C SER A 627 -17.48 7.82 44.00
N VAL A 628 -16.84 6.68 43.70
CA VAL A 628 -15.44 6.60 43.34
C VAL A 628 -15.33 6.87 41.84
N LYS A 629 -14.55 7.89 41.47
CA LYS A 629 -14.30 8.28 40.09
C LYS A 629 -13.37 7.30 39.39
N GLU A 630 -12.23 7.03 40.03
CA GLU A 630 -11.18 6.14 39.52
C GLU A 630 -10.33 5.61 40.67
N ILE A 631 -9.72 4.45 40.44
CA ILE A 631 -8.71 3.85 41.32
C ILE A 631 -7.40 3.91 40.55
N THR A 632 -6.44 4.67 41.05
CA THR A 632 -5.11 4.81 40.45
C THR A 632 -4.05 4.38 41.45
N ASP A 633 -2.78 4.40 41.08
CA ASP A 633 -1.68 4.18 42.01
C ASP A 633 -0.95 5.48 42.33
N THR A 634 -0.12 5.42 43.38
CA THR A 634 0.63 6.57 43.86
C THR A 634 1.81 6.95 42.96
N ILE A 635 2.32 5.99 42.18
CA ILE A 635 3.46 6.18 41.28
C ILE A 635 3.04 6.68 39.89
N GLY A 636 1.76 6.66 39.56
CA GLY A 636 1.22 7.08 38.26
C GLY A 636 1.56 6.11 37.13
N SER A 637 1.49 4.80 37.37
CA SER A 637 1.79 3.80 36.33
C SER A 637 0.69 3.78 35.27
N THR A 638 1.08 3.64 34.00
CA THR A 638 0.14 3.52 32.87
C THR A 638 -0.53 2.16 32.78
N VAL A 639 -0.05 1.18 33.56
CA VAL A 639 -0.51 -0.22 33.56
C VAL A 639 -1.47 -0.53 34.71
N ILE A 640 -1.80 0.46 35.55
CA ILE A 640 -2.63 0.23 36.73
C ILE A 640 -4.01 -0.32 36.39
N ASP A 641 -4.63 0.16 35.32
CA ASP A 641 -5.95 -0.32 34.89
C ASP A 641 -5.93 -1.81 34.52
N ASP A 642 -4.87 -2.27 33.84
CA ASP A 642 -4.67 -3.68 33.51
C ASP A 642 -4.45 -4.52 34.78
N ILE A 643 -3.66 -4.00 35.72
CA ILE A 643 -3.40 -4.66 37.02
C ILE A 643 -4.68 -4.84 37.83
N LEU A 644 -5.48 -3.78 37.93
CA LEU A 644 -6.76 -3.81 38.63
C LEU A 644 -7.77 -4.72 37.93
N SER A 645 -7.82 -4.68 36.60
CA SER A 645 -8.68 -5.54 35.79
C SER A 645 -8.37 -7.02 35.98
N ASP A 646 -7.09 -7.42 35.95
CA ASP A 646 -6.67 -8.81 36.17
C ASP A 646 -7.06 -9.34 37.56
N ASP A 647 -7.19 -8.45 38.56
CA ASP A 647 -7.61 -8.77 39.92
C ASP A 647 -9.11 -8.54 40.18
N ASN A 648 -9.88 -8.13 39.16
CA ASN A 648 -11.30 -7.74 39.25
C ASN A 648 -11.58 -6.64 40.28
N VAL A 649 -10.69 -5.65 40.38
CA VAL A 649 -10.85 -4.50 41.27
C VAL A 649 -11.45 -3.34 40.48
N THR A 650 -12.67 -2.89 40.83
CA THR A 650 -13.35 -1.80 40.12
C THR A 650 -13.82 -0.67 41.03
N ALA A 651 -13.88 0.55 40.49
CA ALA A 651 -14.40 1.73 41.20
C ALA A 651 -15.90 1.61 41.51
N LEU A 652 -16.66 0.93 40.64
CA LEU A 652 -18.10 0.73 40.81
C LEU A 652 -18.40 -0.19 42.00
N ASP A 653 -17.70 -1.32 42.09
CA ASP A 653 -17.89 -2.28 43.18
C ASP A 653 -17.49 -1.66 44.51
N LEU A 654 -16.37 -0.92 44.55
CA LEU A 654 -15.97 -0.17 45.73
C LEU A 654 -17.01 0.89 46.14
N THR A 655 -17.60 1.60 45.17
CA THR A 655 -18.67 2.58 45.42
C THR A 655 -19.89 1.92 46.06
N ASN A 656 -20.36 0.82 45.48
CA ASN A 656 -21.52 0.07 45.96
C ASN A 656 -21.26 -0.49 47.36
N GLN A 657 -20.08 -1.06 47.60
CA GLN A 657 -19.70 -1.59 48.90
C GLN A 657 -19.64 -0.48 49.95
N TYR A 658 -19.06 0.67 49.63
CA TYR A 658 -18.97 1.79 50.55
C TYR A 658 -20.37 2.33 50.91
N LEU A 659 -21.26 2.50 49.94
CA LEU A 659 -22.66 2.91 50.18
C LEU A 659 -23.41 1.91 51.07
N ALA A 660 -23.25 0.60 50.82
CA ALA A 660 -23.85 -0.45 51.63
C ALA A 660 -23.35 -0.41 53.09
N LYS A 661 -22.04 -0.20 53.29
CA LYS A 661 -21.46 -0.04 54.65
C LYS A 661 -21.89 1.25 55.32
N MET A 662 -22.03 2.34 54.57
CA MET A 662 -22.53 3.63 55.07
C MET A 662 -23.98 3.52 55.58
N ALA A 663 -24.81 2.68 54.95
CA ALA A 663 -26.16 2.38 55.40
C ALA A 663 -26.18 1.41 56.61
N ALA A 664 -25.37 0.35 56.58
CA ALA A 664 -25.36 -0.69 57.62
C ALA A 664 -24.66 -0.25 58.92
N ALA A 665 -23.62 0.59 58.83
CA ALA A 665 -22.78 1.02 59.95
C ALA A 665 -22.43 2.52 59.88
N PRO A 666 -23.43 3.42 59.93
CA PRO A 666 -23.26 4.86 59.73
C PRO A 666 -22.38 5.56 60.79
N ALA A 667 -22.15 4.92 61.93
CA ALA A 667 -21.22 5.42 62.95
C ALA A 667 -19.75 5.28 62.53
N ASN A 668 -19.44 4.28 61.69
CA ASN A 668 -18.07 3.93 61.28
C ASN A 668 -17.75 4.42 59.86
N TYR A 669 -18.75 4.44 58.98
CA TYR A 669 -18.60 4.89 57.59
C TYR A 669 -19.34 6.22 57.43
N LYS A 670 -18.59 7.31 57.33
CA LYS A 670 -19.09 8.68 57.24
C LYS A 670 -18.59 9.34 55.95
N SER A 671 -19.44 10.17 55.36
CA SER A 671 -19.03 11.11 54.32
C SER A 671 -19.40 12.52 54.77
N THR A 672 -18.41 13.39 54.95
CA THR A 672 -18.63 14.72 55.55
C THR A 672 -17.84 15.80 54.84
N TYR A 673 -18.46 16.96 54.65
CA TYR A 673 -17.85 18.19 54.13
C TYR A 673 -17.03 18.88 55.23
N GLY A 674 -15.84 19.34 54.89
CA GLY A 674 -14.90 19.94 55.84
C GLY A 674 -13.78 20.75 55.20
N ARG A 675 -12.72 20.96 55.97
CA ARG A 675 -11.47 21.60 55.56
C ARG A 675 -10.30 20.75 56.02
N GLY A 676 -9.31 20.56 55.14
CA GLY A 676 -8.16 19.70 55.36
C GLY A 676 -8.32 18.37 54.64
N ASN A 677 -7.26 17.83 54.06
CA ASN A 677 -7.30 16.61 53.25
C ASN A 677 -6.47 15.47 53.87
N THR A 678 -6.30 15.49 55.19
CA THR A 678 -5.56 14.49 55.98
C THR A 678 -6.23 14.31 57.33
N ASP A 679 -6.08 13.14 57.93
CA ASP A 679 -6.74 12.80 59.20
C ASP A 679 -6.38 13.76 60.34
N ALA A 680 -5.15 14.26 60.36
CA ALA A 680 -4.66 15.18 61.37
C ALA A 680 -5.19 16.62 61.21
N ARG A 681 -5.67 17.00 60.03
CA ARG A 681 -6.06 18.39 59.71
C ARG A 681 -7.54 18.55 59.35
N PHE A 682 -8.25 17.46 59.09
CA PHE A 682 -9.65 17.51 58.68
C PHE A 682 -10.54 18.00 59.82
N VAL A 683 -11.31 19.05 59.55
CA VAL A 683 -12.33 19.59 60.46
C VAL A 683 -13.63 19.76 59.69
N GLU A 684 -14.73 19.23 60.23
CA GLU A 684 -16.07 19.36 59.65
C GLU A 684 -16.46 20.84 59.49
N ASN A 685 -17.07 21.17 58.35
CA ASN A 685 -17.49 22.52 58.05
C ASN A 685 -18.84 22.50 57.34
N VAL A 686 -19.86 22.97 58.04
CA VAL A 686 -21.26 23.01 57.59
C VAL A 686 -21.58 24.20 56.68
N ASN A 687 -20.72 25.22 56.66
CA ASN A 687 -20.99 26.49 55.97
C ASN A 687 -20.87 26.35 54.46
N ALA A 688 -21.43 27.29 53.71
CA ALA A 688 -21.31 27.35 52.26
C ALA A 688 -19.85 27.51 51.81
N SER A 689 -19.51 26.96 50.65
CA SER A 689 -18.14 26.96 50.09
C SER A 689 -17.57 28.36 49.86
N ASN A 690 -18.44 29.33 49.54
CA ASN A 690 -18.06 30.73 49.34
C ASN A 690 -16.93 30.97 48.31
N GLY A 691 -16.84 30.12 47.29
CA GLY A 691 -15.82 30.20 46.24
C GLY A 691 -14.62 29.27 46.44
N THR A 692 -14.51 28.59 47.59
CA THR A 692 -13.49 27.56 47.83
C THR A 692 -14.18 26.23 48.15
N PRO A 693 -14.04 25.20 47.29
CA PRO A 693 -14.59 23.88 47.55
C PRO A 693 -14.13 23.32 48.90
N HIS A 694 -15.01 22.58 49.55
CA HIS A 694 -14.72 21.80 50.74
C HIS A 694 -13.88 20.57 50.35
N ASP A 695 -13.12 20.08 51.33
CA ASP A 695 -12.67 18.70 51.30
C ASP A 695 -13.82 17.81 51.80
N VAL A 696 -13.95 16.60 51.26
CA VAL A 696 -14.95 15.63 51.71
C VAL A 696 -14.23 14.39 52.19
N GLN A 697 -14.32 14.10 53.49
CA GLN A 697 -13.70 12.91 54.08
C GLN A 697 -14.64 11.71 53.97
N TYR A 698 -14.09 10.58 53.53
CA TYR A 698 -14.75 9.27 53.46
C TYR A 698 -14.00 8.30 54.39
N THR A 699 -14.62 7.92 55.51
CA THR A 699 -13.96 7.15 56.56
C THR A 699 -13.99 5.64 56.32
N ASN A 700 -12.95 4.92 56.73
CA ASN A 700 -12.84 3.45 56.63
C ASN A 700 -12.90 2.89 55.20
N MET A 701 -12.36 3.61 54.22
CA MET A 701 -12.28 3.17 52.82
C MET A 701 -11.44 1.90 52.66
N ARG A 702 -10.31 1.78 53.37
CA ARG A 702 -9.48 0.55 53.39
C ARG A 702 -10.30 -0.70 53.71
N GLU A 703 -11.20 -0.62 54.70
CA GLU A 703 -12.01 -1.78 55.09
C GLU A 703 -13.17 -2.06 54.15
N ALA A 704 -13.73 -1.02 53.49
CA ALA A 704 -14.66 -1.22 52.40
C ALA A 704 -13.97 -1.97 51.24
N PHE A 705 -12.76 -1.55 50.86
CA PHE A 705 -11.95 -2.18 49.82
C PHE A 705 -11.62 -3.64 50.15
N ARG A 706 -11.12 -3.92 51.37
CA ARG A 706 -10.81 -5.29 51.80
C ARG A 706 -12.04 -6.20 51.87
N THR A 707 -13.20 -5.64 52.23
CA THR A 707 -14.45 -6.43 52.26
C THR A 707 -14.90 -6.80 50.85
N GLU A 708 -14.82 -5.87 49.89
CA GLU A 708 -15.26 -6.10 48.52
C GLU A 708 -14.38 -7.12 47.79
N PHE A 709 -13.06 -6.89 47.80
CA PHE A 709 -12.13 -7.65 46.95
C PHE A 709 -11.48 -8.86 47.64
N GLY A 710 -11.88 -9.15 48.88
CA GLY A 710 -11.37 -10.29 49.66
C GLY A 710 -9.90 -10.16 50.05
N SER A 711 -9.40 -11.08 50.88
CA SER A 711 -8.04 -11.01 51.44
C SER A 711 -6.93 -11.17 50.41
N THR A 712 -7.15 -11.96 49.35
CA THR A 712 -6.14 -12.24 48.33
C THR A 712 -5.88 -11.03 47.44
N SER A 713 -6.89 -10.57 46.69
CA SER A 713 -6.74 -9.41 45.81
C SER A 713 -6.47 -8.14 46.61
N ALA A 714 -7.19 -7.90 47.72
CA ALA A 714 -6.92 -6.70 48.51
C ALA A 714 -5.55 -6.71 49.18
N GLY A 715 -5.01 -7.89 49.51
CA GLY A 715 -3.65 -8.04 50.07
C GLY A 715 -2.55 -7.61 49.10
N ASN A 716 -2.82 -7.55 47.80
CA ASN A 716 -1.87 -7.07 46.80
C ASN A 716 -1.75 -5.53 46.76
N TYR A 717 -2.63 -4.81 47.46
CA TYR A 717 -2.71 -3.37 47.44
C TYR A 717 -2.64 -2.75 48.83
N SER A 718 -2.15 -1.51 48.92
CA SER A 718 -2.27 -0.67 50.11
C SER A 718 -3.19 0.51 49.82
N VAL A 719 -4.29 0.64 50.55
CA VAL A 719 -5.32 1.68 50.39
C VAL A 719 -5.46 2.47 51.67
N GLU A 720 -5.41 3.80 51.65
CA GLU A 720 -5.52 4.62 52.86
C GLU A 720 -6.77 4.35 53.70
N LYS A 721 -6.67 4.52 55.03
CA LYS A 721 -7.80 4.28 55.95
C LYS A 721 -8.98 5.18 55.59
N ASN A 722 -8.71 6.46 55.38
CA ASN A 722 -9.68 7.47 54.99
C ASN A 722 -9.25 8.09 53.66
N VAL A 723 -10.23 8.45 52.83
CA VAL A 723 -10.02 9.06 51.51
C VAL A 723 -10.65 10.45 51.48
N TYR A 724 -10.11 11.33 50.65
CA TYR A 724 -10.53 12.73 50.55
C TYR A 724 -10.88 13.09 49.11
N GLY A 725 -12.10 13.60 48.92
CA GLY A 725 -12.59 14.19 47.67
C GLY A 725 -12.81 15.70 47.81
N LYS A 726 -13.43 16.30 46.80
CA LYS A 726 -13.87 17.70 46.83
C LYS A 726 -15.39 17.80 46.84
N GLY A 727 -15.90 18.89 47.38
CA GLY A 727 -17.33 19.13 47.33
C GLY A 727 -17.75 20.58 47.53
N THR A 728 -18.96 20.91 47.08
CA THR A 728 -19.50 22.27 47.15
C THR A 728 -20.80 22.33 47.97
N ILE A 729 -20.80 23.12 49.04
CA ILE A 729 -22.03 23.53 49.73
C ILE A 729 -22.46 24.87 49.13
N ASN A 730 -23.54 24.85 48.36
CA ASN A 730 -24.14 26.02 47.73
C ASN A 730 -24.88 26.88 48.76
N ARG A 731 -24.82 28.21 48.60
CA ARG A 731 -25.58 29.14 49.44
C ARG A 731 -27.09 28.90 49.28
N ARG A 732 -27.83 29.00 50.38
CA ARG A 732 -29.30 28.86 50.40
C ARG A 732 -29.98 30.16 50.00
N ASN A 733 -30.92 30.10 49.06
CA ASN A 733 -31.59 31.31 48.55
C ASN A 733 -32.78 31.73 49.42
N ILE A 734 -32.88 33.04 49.65
CA ILE A 734 -33.99 33.74 50.30
C ILE A 734 -34.74 34.52 49.22
N ASP A 735 -36.05 34.32 49.14
CA ASP A 735 -36.90 35.01 48.19
C ASP A 735 -37.21 36.44 48.66
N PRO A 736 -36.85 37.48 47.89
CA PRO A 736 -37.09 38.87 48.28
C PRO A 736 -38.57 39.27 48.25
N ASN A 737 -39.49 38.51 47.66
CA ASN A 737 -40.88 38.94 47.43
C ASN A 737 -41.90 38.46 48.47
N ASN A 738 -41.46 37.67 49.44
CA ASN A 738 -42.30 36.95 50.39
C ASN A 738 -41.95 37.27 51.85
N PHE A 739 -41.63 38.53 52.14
CA PHE A 739 -41.38 38.99 53.50
C PHE A 739 -42.68 39.30 54.25
N ARG A 740 -42.66 39.11 55.57
CA ARG A 740 -43.79 39.39 56.46
C ARG A 740 -43.33 40.26 57.61
N VAL A 741 -44.22 41.12 58.07
CA VAL A 741 -44.08 41.77 59.37
C VAL A 741 -44.56 40.80 60.44
N VAL A 742 -43.79 40.70 61.51
CA VAL A 742 -44.08 39.87 62.66
C VAL A 742 -44.17 40.80 63.86
N ASP A 743 -45.26 40.72 64.60
CA ASP A 743 -45.45 41.56 65.78
C ASP A 743 -44.54 41.15 66.95
N ASP A 744 -44.63 41.90 68.05
CA ASP A 744 -43.87 41.69 69.28
C ASP A 744 -44.26 40.41 70.04
N HIS A 745 -45.29 39.69 69.58
CA HIS A 745 -45.76 38.40 70.09
C HIS A 745 -45.52 37.25 69.10
N ASP A 746 -44.64 37.45 68.10
CA ASP A 746 -44.27 36.47 67.08
C ASP A 746 -45.40 36.04 66.13
N VAL A 747 -46.46 36.85 66.00
CA VAL A 747 -47.57 36.59 65.07
C VAL A 747 -47.33 37.31 63.73
N THR A 748 -47.41 36.56 62.63
CA THR A 748 -47.28 37.13 61.28
C THR A 748 -48.50 37.98 60.92
N SER A 749 -48.27 39.20 60.46
CA SER A 749 -49.31 40.13 60.04
C SER A 749 -49.02 40.74 58.65
N HIS A 750 -49.97 41.55 58.16
CA HIS A 750 -49.84 42.31 56.92
C HIS A 750 -49.68 43.79 57.27
N ALA A 751 -48.84 44.50 56.53
CA ALA A 751 -48.68 45.93 56.74
C ALA A 751 -49.96 46.66 56.30
N THR A 752 -50.65 47.31 57.24
CA THR A 752 -51.84 48.10 56.93
C THR A 752 -51.73 49.51 57.51
N LYS A 753 -52.29 50.48 56.80
CA LYS A 753 -52.52 51.84 57.32
C LYS A 753 -53.79 52.43 56.71
N GLU A 754 -54.36 53.43 57.36
CA GLU A 754 -55.39 54.26 56.74
C GLU A 754 -54.76 55.30 55.82
N TYR A 755 -55.48 55.72 54.78
CA TYR A 755 -55.06 56.75 53.85
C TYR A 755 -54.75 58.08 54.56
N ASP A 756 -53.50 58.51 54.41
CA ASP A 756 -52.92 59.71 54.99
C ASP A 756 -52.22 60.59 53.94
N GLY A 757 -52.35 60.24 52.65
CA GLY A 757 -51.69 60.92 51.52
C GLY A 757 -50.23 60.55 51.29
N THR A 758 -49.61 59.68 52.09
CA THR A 758 -48.18 59.33 51.97
C THR A 758 -47.98 57.88 51.52
N THR A 759 -46.82 57.56 50.95
CA THR A 759 -46.44 56.16 50.64
C THR A 759 -45.84 55.44 51.86
N THR A 760 -45.43 56.17 52.89
CA THR A 760 -44.61 55.64 54.00
C THR A 760 -45.38 54.62 54.85
N TYR A 761 -44.70 53.52 55.20
CA TYR A 761 -45.11 52.58 56.23
C TYR A 761 -44.13 52.66 57.40
N ASN A 762 -44.64 53.01 58.58
CA ASN A 762 -43.86 52.98 59.81
C ASN A 762 -44.06 51.61 60.45
N VAL A 763 -43.02 50.78 60.44
CA VAL A 763 -43.05 49.50 61.16
C VAL A 763 -43.19 49.81 62.66
N PRO A 764 -44.20 49.28 63.35
CA PRO A 764 -44.39 49.51 64.78
C PRO A 764 -43.17 49.12 65.61
N THR A 765 -42.92 49.85 66.70
CA THR A 765 -41.82 49.54 67.63
C THR A 765 -41.97 48.12 68.18
N GLY A 766 -40.90 47.34 68.15
CA GLY A 766 -40.87 45.94 68.62
C GLY A 766 -41.21 44.90 67.54
N TRP A 767 -41.73 45.31 66.38
CA TRP A 767 -42.03 44.39 65.28
C TRP A 767 -40.77 44.08 64.46
N LYS A 768 -40.71 42.89 63.86
CA LYS A 768 -39.58 42.42 63.04
C LYS A 768 -40.00 42.02 61.63
N LEU A 769 -39.01 41.94 60.74
CA LEU A 769 -39.18 41.46 59.37
C LEU A 769 -38.64 40.05 59.23
N SER A 770 -39.48 39.13 58.76
CA SER A 770 -39.11 37.74 58.53
C SER A 770 -39.33 37.36 57.06
N PRO A 771 -38.37 36.70 56.39
CA PRO A 771 -38.59 36.09 55.09
C PRO A 771 -39.53 34.88 55.23
N SER A 772 -40.08 34.40 54.11
CA SER A 772 -40.84 33.14 54.09
C SER A 772 -39.97 31.94 54.46
N THR A 773 -40.59 30.95 55.11
CA THR A 773 -39.96 29.69 55.50
C THR A 773 -40.33 28.57 54.52
N GLY A 774 -39.34 27.82 54.02
CA GLY A 774 -39.53 26.63 53.19
C GLY A 774 -38.43 25.58 53.42
N SER A 775 -38.61 24.36 52.92
CA SER A 775 -37.61 23.28 53.06
C SER A 775 -36.34 23.54 52.25
N SER A 776 -36.42 24.25 51.12
CA SER A 776 -35.29 24.59 50.25
C SER A 776 -35.03 26.10 50.11
N THR A 777 -35.85 26.96 50.74
CA THR A 777 -35.75 28.42 50.66
C THR A 777 -35.91 29.07 52.04
N GLY A 778 -35.38 30.28 52.19
CA GLY A 778 -35.45 31.05 53.44
C GLY A 778 -34.32 30.75 54.44
N VAL A 779 -34.43 31.30 55.65
CA VAL A 779 -33.43 31.15 56.72
C VAL A 779 -33.67 29.84 57.47
N ILE A 780 -32.60 29.11 57.81
CA ILE A 780 -32.68 27.91 58.64
C ILE A 780 -32.95 28.31 60.09
N ALA A 781 -33.92 27.66 60.73
CA ALA A 781 -34.23 27.88 62.13
C ALA A 781 -32.98 27.61 63.00
N GLY A 782 -32.62 28.57 63.86
CA GLY A 782 -31.43 28.49 64.73
C GLY A 782 -30.18 29.20 64.18
N ASP A 783 -30.14 29.61 62.91
CA ASP A 783 -28.99 30.36 62.38
C ASP A 783 -28.97 31.85 62.80
N GLY A 784 -30.04 32.35 63.41
CA GLY A 784 -30.09 33.71 63.98
C GLY A 784 -30.00 34.85 62.96
N VAL A 785 -30.20 34.59 61.67
CA VAL A 785 -30.20 35.64 60.62
C VAL A 785 -31.54 36.38 60.63
N THR A 786 -31.50 37.68 60.92
CA THR A 786 -32.65 38.60 60.98
C THR A 786 -32.51 39.75 59.98
N PHE A 787 -33.58 40.51 59.76
CA PHE A 787 -33.61 41.62 58.81
C PHE A 787 -34.08 42.90 59.49
N HIS A 788 -33.25 43.95 59.44
CA HIS A 788 -33.55 45.24 60.04
C HIS A 788 -33.78 46.28 58.94
N LEU A 789 -34.67 47.24 59.21
CA LEU A 789 -34.87 48.38 58.32
C LEU A 789 -33.65 49.31 58.32
N THR A 790 -33.30 49.78 57.13
CA THR A 790 -32.30 50.84 56.93
C THR A 790 -32.97 52.21 57.04
N SER A 791 -32.17 53.29 56.98
CA SER A 791 -32.67 54.67 56.92
C SER A 791 -33.58 54.96 55.73
N GLY A 792 -33.63 54.10 54.70
CA GLY A 792 -34.57 54.21 53.59
C GLY A 792 -36.01 53.83 53.96
N GLY A 793 -36.25 53.27 55.15
CA GLY A 793 -37.58 52.96 55.66
C GLY A 793 -38.36 51.94 54.81
N ALA A 794 -39.69 51.98 54.95
CA ALA A 794 -40.62 51.15 54.20
C ALA A 794 -41.71 52.00 53.54
N GLN A 795 -42.19 51.54 52.38
CA GLN A 795 -43.22 52.25 51.62
C GLN A 795 -44.20 51.28 50.95
N PHE A 796 -45.48 51.64 50.93
CA PHE A 796 -46.50 50.97 50.15
C PHE A 796 -46.21 51.10 48.66
N THR A 797 -46.47 50.01 47.96
CA THR A 797 -46.32 49.91 46.52
C THR A 797 -47.51 49.19 45.90
N THR A 798 -47.70 49.38 44.60
CA THR A 798 -48.59 48.55 43.80
C THR A 798 -48.08 47.11 43.75
N ALA A 799 -48.90 46.19 43.23
CA ALA A 799 -48.46 44.81 42.97
C ALA A 799 -47.24 44.74 42.02
N ALA A 800 -47.04 45.75 41.18
CA ALA A 800 -45.87 45.91 40.31
C ALA A 800 -44.68 46.61 40.99
N HIS A 801 -44.71 46.77 42.32
CA HIS A 801 -43.66 47.37 43.13
C HIS A 801 -43.39 48.88 42.89
N ASN A 802 -44.36 49.59 42.30
CA ASN A 802 -44.29 51.05 42.16
C ASN A 802 -44.82 51.74 43.42
N PRO A 803 -44.11 52.73 44.01
CA PRO A 803 -44.60 53.44 45.20
C PRO A 803 -45.99 54.05 45.00
N THR A 804 -46.90 53.86 45.95
CA THR A 804 -48.25 54.40 45.89
C THR A 804 -48.73 54.79 47.28
N SER A 805 -49.45 55.90 47.37
CA SER A 805 -50.19 56.32 48.57
C SER A 805 -51.67 55.95 48.48
N ASN A 806 -52.14 55.44 47.33
CA ASN A 806 -53.55 55.25 47.07
C ASN A 806 -54.10 53.97 47.72
N ALA A 807 -55.34 54.04 48.23
CA ALA A 807 -56.00 52.95 48.94
C ALA A 807 -56.42 51.77 48.03
N TYR A 808 -56.59 52.01 46.73
CA TYR A 808 -57.18 51.05 45.80
C TYR A 808 -56.16 50.19 45.04
N ASP A 809 -54.89 50.61 44.98
CA ASP A 809 -53.83 49.90 44.25
C ASP A 809 -52.64 49.47 45.13
N ALA A 810 -52.57 49.94 46.38
CA ALA A 810 -51.60 49.45 47.36
C ALA A 810 -51.83 47.96 47.65
N ALA A 811 -50.85 47.13 47.28
CA ALA A 811 -50.90 45.68 47.44
C ALA A 811 -49.66 45.10 48.14
N LYS A 812 -48.52 45.82 48.09
CA LYS A 812 -47.26 45.39 48.68
C LYS A 812 -46.66 46.52 49.51
N VAL A 813 -45.70 46.18 50.36
CA VAL A 813 -44.79 47.12 51.00
C VAL A 813 -43.38 46.73 50.64
N MET A 814 -42.62 47.70 50.14
CA MET A 814 -41.19 47.59 49.93
C MET A 814 -40.47 48.01 51.21
N TYR A 815 -39.64 47.12 51.74
CA TYR A 815 -38.79 47.35 52.90
C TYR A 815 -37.34 47.46 52.44
N ASN A 816 -36.66 48.56 52.79
CA ASN A 816 -35.21 48.67 52.58
C ASN A 816 -34.52 48.03 53.78
N VAL A 817 -34.02 46.81 53.62
CA VAL A 817 -33.48 45.99 54.72
C VAL A 817 -31.98 45.79 54.64
N VAL A 818 -31.38 45.42 55.77
CA VAL A 818 -30.03 44.86 55.88
C VAL A 818 -30.09 43.62 56.78
N ALA A 819 -29.35 42.58 56.41
CA ALA A 819 -29.25 41.37 57.23
C ALA A 819 -28.45 41.64 58.52
N ASN A 820 -28.85 41.01 59.61
CA ASN A 820 -28.19 41.06 60.90
C ASN A 820 -28.08 39.64 61.50
N GLY A 821 -27.15 39.44 62.43
CA GLY A 821 -26.84 38.15 63.02
C GLY A 821 -25.36 37.79 62.89
N ASP A 822 -25.06 36.49 63.04
CA ASP A 822 -23.70 35.96 62.89
C ASP A 822 -23.21 36.12 61.44
N ARG A 823 -22.02 36.72 61.28
CA ARG A 823 -21.42 37.03 59.98
C ARG A 823 -21.12 35.78 59.14
N GLU A 824 -20.69 34.69 59.76
CA GLU A 824 -20.41 33.43 59.05
C GLU A 824 -21.70 32.73 58.63
N LYS A 825 -22.75 32.83 59.46
CA LYS A 825 -24.08 32.32 59.09
C LYS A 825 -24.70 33.12 57.94
N ILE A 826 -24.55 34.44 57.93
CA ILE A 826 -25.03 35.30 56.84
C ILE A 826 -24.44 34.88 55.49
N LYS A 827 -23.13 34.56 55.44
CA LYS A 827 -22.45 34.13 54.20
C LYS A 827 -23.04 32.85 53.60
N ASN A 828 -23.80 32.06 54.35
CA ASN A 828 -24.43 30.84 53.85
C ASN A 828 -25.67 31.11 52.99
N TYR A 829 -26.11 32.37 52.88
CA TYR A 829 -27.35 32.72 52.22
C TYR A 829 -27.16 33.68 51.05
N THR A 830 -28.13 33.63 50.13
CA THR A 830 -28.34 34.67 49.12
C THR A 830 -29.73 35.28 49.27
N LEU A 831 -29.92 36.53 48.86
CA LEU A 831 -31.21 37.21 48.78
C LEU A 831 -31.49 37.60 47.33
N GLY A 832 -32.42 36.89 46.69
CA GLY A 832 -32.69 37.04 45.25
C GLY A 832 -31.43 36.81 44.40
N GLY A 833 -30.61 35.83 44.78
CA GLY A 833 -29.34 35.52 44.10
C GLY A 833 -28.13 36.39 44.48
N ARG A 834 -28.30 37.48 45.22
CA ARG A 834 -27.18 38.31 45.72
C ARG A 834 -26.64 37.75 47.02
N LYS A 835 -25.33 37.83 47.27
CA LYS A 835 -24.75 37.36 48.53
C LYS A 835 -25.32 38.20 49.68
N LEU A 836 -25.78 37.55 50.74
CA LEU A 836 -26.49 38.25 51.81
C LEU A 836 -25.56 39.22 52.57
N GLU A 837 -24.27 38.93 52.61
CA GLU A 837 -23.23 39.77 53.22
C GLU A 837 -22.95 41.08 52.46
N ASP A 838 -23.44 41.23 51.21
CA ASP A 838 -23.21 42.42 50.38
C ASP A 838 -24.02 43.66 50.86
N GLY A 839 -24.90 43.50 51.86
CA GLY A 839 -25.52 44.61 52.59
C GLY A 839 -26.96 44.91 52.19
N LYS A 840 -27.26 46.18 51.89
CA LYS A 840 -28.64 46.69 51.78
C LYS A 840 -29.40 46.07 50.61
N ALA A 841 -30.65 45.67 50.84
CA ALA A 841 -31.52 45.10 49.82
C ALA A 841 -32.96 45.63 49.92
N LYS A 842 -33.69 45.54 48.81
CA LYS A 842 -35.13 45.78 48.78
C LYS A 842 -35.83 44.44 48.85
N VAL A 843 -36.75 44.31 49.80
CA VAL A 843 -37.61 43.15 49.95
C VAL A 843 -39.06 43.59 49.99
N TYR A 844 -39.97 42.69 49.67
CA TYR A 844 -41.37 42.99 49.49
C TYR A 844 -42.21 42.04 50.33
N GLY A 845 -43.19 42.61 51.02
CA GLY A 845 -44.24 41.89 51.72
C GLY A 845 -45.61 42.40 51.30
N GLU A 846 -46.65 41.66 51.64
CA GLU A 846 -48.03 42.10 51.43
C GLU A 846 -48.36 43.34 52.24
N GLY A 847 -49.15 44.26 51.67
CA GLY A 847 -49.70 45.38 52.43
C GLY A 847 -50.86 46.10 51.76
N LYS A 848 -51.67 46.77 52.59
CA LYS A 848 -52.93 47.41 52.17
C LYS A 848 -53.10 48.79 52.80
N ILE A 849 -53.45 49.78 51.99
CA ILE A 849 -53.92 51.08 52.49
C ILE A 849 -55.47 51.04 52.54
N THR A 850 -56.07 51.34 53.68
CA THR A 850 -57.54 51.43 53.82
C THR A 850 -58.02 52.85 53.54
N ARG A 851 -59.20 53.00 52.94
CA ARG A 851 -59.81 54.31 52.67
C ARG A 851 -59.97 55.11 53.96
N ARG A 852 -59.73 56.42 53.89
CA ARG A 852 -59.97 57.34 55.00
C ARG A 852 -61.45 57.65 55.11
N VAL A 853 -62.04 57.33 56.26
CA VAL A 853 -63.48 57.51 56.48
C VAL A 853 -63.76 58.93 56.98
N LEU A 854 -64.67 59.62 56.30
CA LEU A 854 -65.14 60.97 56.60
C LEU A 854 -66.63 60.93 56.95
N SER A 855 -67.07 61.73 57.91
CA SER A 855 -68.47 61.91 58.27
C SER A 855 -68.84 63.38 58.18
N LEU A 856 -69.88 63.68 57.40
CA LEU A 856 -70.40 65.02 57.18
C LEU A 856 -71.84 65.12 57.66
N ALA A 857 -72.22 66.28 58.20
CA ALA A 857 -73.58 66.62 58.58
C ALA A 857 -73.95 68.02 58.09
N LEU A 858 -75.22 68.36 58.21
CA LEU A 858 -75.71 69.71 57.98
C LEU A 858 -75.78 70.46 59.31
N VAL A 859 -75.24 71.68 59.36
CA VAL A 859 -75.30 72.57 60.54
C VAL A 859 -76.76 72.95 60.82
N ASN A 860 -77.51 73.27 59.77
CA ASN A 860 -78.95 73.48 59.79
C ASN A 860 -79.60 72.50 58.81
N ASN A 861 -80.53 71.69 59.30
CA ASN A 861 -81.29 70.73 58.52
C ASN A 861 -82.79 71.04 58.47
N THR A 862 -83.24 72.13 59.09
CA THR A 862 -84.60 72.67 59.02
C THR A 862 -84.54 74.18 58.79
N ASP A 863 -85.68 74.79 58.50
CA ASP A 863 -85.83 76.25 58.34
C ASP A 863 -84.92 76.87 57.28
N ILE A 864 -84.48 76.07 56.30
CA ILE A 864 -83.79 76.56 55.11
C ILE A 864 -84.87 77.15 54.21
N ASN A 865 -85.36 78.33 54.58
CA ASN A 865 -86.50 78.98 53.96
C ASN A 865 -86.03 79.93 52.87
N LYS A 866 -86.80 80.01 51.78
CA LYS A 866 -86.64 81.07 50.80
C LYS A 866 -87.97 81.64 50.37
N VAL A 867 -87.94 82.82 49.78
CA VAL A 867 -89.07 83.37 49.03
C VAL A 867 -89.03 82.79 47.62
N TYR A 868 -90.19 82.48 47.04
CA TYR A 868 -90.30 81.95 45.69
C TYR A 868 -89.56 82.85 44.68
N ASP A 869 -88.59 82.26 43.96
CA ASP A 869 -87.66 82.91 43.03
C ASP A 869 -87.59 82.21 41.66
N GLY A 870 -88.34 81.13 41.46
CA GLY A 870 -88.35 80.33 40.24
C GLY A 870 -87.22 79.31 40.09
N GLN A 871 -86.34 79.12 41.08
CA GLN A 871 -85.24 78.15 41.05
C GLN A 871 -85.44 77.01 42.05
N THR A 872 -84.82 75.85 41.81
CA THR A 872 -84.88 74.70 42.74
C THR A 872 -83.81 74.74 43.81
N GLY A 873 -82.71 75.46 43.57
CA GLY A 873 -81.60 75.55 44.51
C GLY A 873 -81.95 76.34 45.77
N VAL A 874 -81.27 76.02 46.86
CA VAL A 874 -81.22 76.88 48.04
C VAL A 874 -80.47 78.19 47.70
N VAL A 875 -80.85 79.28 48.36
CA VAL A 875 -80.29 80.61 48.12
C VAL A 875 -79.60 81.10 49.39
N ASP A 876 -78.34 81.50 49.25
CA ASP A 876 -77.55 81.99 50.36
C ASP A 876 -78.15 83.26 50.96
N THR A 877 -77.92 83.45 52.24
CA THR A 877 -78.32 84.62 53.01
C THR A 877 -77.07 85.26 53.61
N ASP A 878 -77.17 86.50 54.08
CA ASP A 878 -76.05 87.19 54.73
C ASP A 878 -75.50 86.43 55.95
N THR A 879 -76.31 85.56 56.57
CA THR A 879 -75.95 84.78 57.75
C THR A 879 -75.62 83.31 57.45
N LYS A 880 -76.02 82.78 56.29
CA LYS A 880 -75.83 81.37 55.93
C LYS A 880 -75.57 81.16 54.43
N HIS A 881 -74.46 80.50 54.14
CA HIS A 881 -74.08 80.02 52.82
C HIS A 881 -74.34 78.52 52.74
N TRP A 882 -75.47 78.14 52.15
CA TRP A 882 -76.02 76.78 52.27
C TRP A 882 -75.18 75.73 51.56
N LYS A 883 -74.42 76.09 50.52
CA LYS A 883 -73.62 75.15 49.72
C LYS A 883 -72.13 75.14 50.09
N ALA A 884 -71.76 75.70 51.23
CA ALA A 884 -70.37 75.80 51.66
C ALA A 884 -70.08 74.88 52.86
N LEU A 885 -68.82 74.45 52.96
CA LEU A 885 -68.30 73.71 54.10
C LEU A 885 -67.89 74.70 55.21
N THR A 886 -68.36 74.49 56.44
CA THR A 886 -68.11 75.36 57.61
C THR A 886 -66.62 75.58 57.89
N LYS A 887 -65.79 74.58 57.57
CA LYS A 887 -64.33 74.63 57.78
C LYS A 887 -63.64 75.70 56.92
N THR A 888 -64.11 75.89 55.68
CA THR A 888 -63.54 76.86 54.74
C THR A 888 -64.31 78.17 54.73
N ASP A 889 -65.56 78.16 55.17
CA ASP A 889 -66.43 79.31 55.25
C ASP A 889 -67.27 79.21 56.53
N ALA A 890 -67.06 80.11 57.49
CA ALA A 890 -67.75 80.07 58.78
C ALA A 890 -69.29 80.18 58.67
N LYS A 891 -69.83 80.66 57.52
CA LYS A 891 -71.27 80.70 57.24
C LYS A 891 -71.78 79.44 56.53
N GLY A 892 -70.90 78.48 56.26
CA GLY A 892 -71.22 77.20 55.63
C GLY A 892 -72.29 76.39 56.35
N ASN A 893 -72.92 75.48 55.62
CA ASN A 893 -73.97 74.60 56.14
C ASN A 893 -73.60 73.11 56.15
N VAL A 894 -72.55 72.70 55.43
CA VAL A 894 -72.01 71.34 55.57
C VAL A 894 -70.86 71.39 56.56
N GLU A 895 -70.80 70.47 57.51
CA GLU A 895 -69.70 70.37 58.47
C GLU A 895 -69.20 68.94 58.62
N TYR A 896 -67.97 68.78 59.09
CA TYR A 896 -67.51 67.49 59.59
C TYR A 896 -68.22 67.20 60.93
N THR A 897 -68.72 65.98 61.10
CA THR A 897 -69.32 65.61 62.39
C THR A 897 -68.26 65.57 63.48
N THR A 898 -68.68 65.73 64.74
CA THR A 898 -67.76 65.58 65.90
C THR A 898 -67.08 64.21 65.84
N GLY A 899 -65.75 64.19 65.92
CA GLY A 899 -64.94 62.97 65.83
C GLY A 899 -64.67 62.45 64.42
N SER A 900 -65.21 63.08 63.37
CA SER A 900 -64.85 62.78 61.98
C SER A 900 -63.40 63.14 61.69
N LYS A 901 -62.79 62.41 60.77
CA LYS A 901 -61.54 62.83 60.13
C LYS A 901 -61.82 63.90 59.07
N GLU A 902 -60.82 64.72 58.80
CA GLU A 902 -60.84 65.73 57.74
C GLU A 902 -60.21 65.17 56.45
N LEU A 903 -60.49 65.80 55.31
CA LEU A 903 -59.77 65.53 54.06
C LEU A 903 -58.26 65.71 54.27
N VAL A 904 -57.46 64.89 53.58
CA VAL A 904 -56.01 65.09 53.57
C VAL A 904 -55.71 66.28 52.66
N ASN A 905 -54.60 66.98 52.91
CA ASN A 905 -54.13 68.06 52.05
C ASN A 905 -53.48 67.51 50.76
N ASP A 906 -54.23 66.72 49.98
CA ASP A 906 -53.82 66.10 48.72
C ASP A 906 -54.46 66.78 47.48
N GLY A 907 -55.10 67.93 47.70
CA GLY A 907 -55.87 68.64 46.68
C GLY A 907 -57.35 68.26 46.64
N SER A 908 -57.81 67.30 47.45
CA SER A 908 -59.23 66.99 47.58
C SER A 908 -60.03 68.11 48.25
N SER A 909 -61.23 68.35 47.73
CA SER A 909 -62.22 69.30 48.27
C SER A 909 -63.64 68.75 48.10
N PHE A 910 -64.64 69.36 48.75
CA PHE A 910 -66.04 68.97 48.55
C PHE A 910 -66.76 69.88 47.56
N HIS A 911 -67.41 69.28 46.57
CA HIS A 911 -68.42 69.91 45.73
C HIS A 911 -69.80 69.63 46.32
N ILE A 912 -70.55 70.68 46.64
CA ILE A 912 -71.82 70.60 47.38
C ILE A 912 -72.94 71.24 46.57
N GLU A 913 -74.00 70.48 46.30
CA GLU A 913 -75.21 70.95 45.64
C GLU A 913 -76.42 70.71 46.55
N ALA A 914 -77.36 71.66 46.63
CA ALA A 914 -78.54 71.53 47.47
C ALA A 914 -79.79 72.08 46.78
N ASN A 915 -80.83 71.26 46.68
CA ASN A 915 -82.05 71.57 45.94
C ASN A 915 -83.32 71.16 46.69
N TYR A 916 -84.35 72.02 46.68
CA TYR A 916 -85.71 71.67 47.10
C TYR A 916 -86.29 70.60 46.20
N ARG A 917 -87.12 69.73 46.78
CA ARG A 917 -87.64 68.51 46.17
C ARG A 917 -89.17 68.52 46.09
N ASN A 918 -89.73 67.81 45.12
CA ASN A 918 -91.18 67.59 45.03
C ASN A 918 -91.69 66.77 46.23
N SER A 919 -93.01 66.69 46.45
CA SER A 919 -93.60 66.00 47.61
C SER A 919 -93.27 64.50 47.65
N GLY A 920 -92.96 63.88 46.50
CA GLY A 920 -92.49 62.49 46.42
C GLY A 920 -90.98 62.31 46.64
N ASN A 921 -90.23 63.40 46.83
CA ASN A 921 -88.77 63.45 46.93
C ASN A 921 -87.99 62.81 45.74
N THR A 922 -88.60 62.77 44.56
CA THR A 922 -88.04 62.12 43.37
C THR A 922 -87.37 63.08 42.39
N ALA A 923 -87.70 64.37 42.44
CA ALA A 923 -87.15 65.38 41.54
C ALA A 923 -87.01 66.74 42.22
N ASN A 924 -86.09 67.56 41.70
CA ASN A 924 -85.94 68.95 42.14
C ASN A 924 -87.20 69.75 41.78
N ASP A 925 -87.69 70.58 42.70
CA ASP A 925 -88.95 71.30 42.55
C ASP A 925 -88.89 72.70 43.14
N LYS A 926 -89.29 73.68 42.32
CA LYS A 926 -89.26 75.10 42.65
C LYS A 926 -90.57 75.60 43.27
N ASN A 927 -91.65 74.82 43.19
CA ASN A 927 -92.99 75.26 43.56
C ASN A 927 -93.20 75.29 45.08
N VAL A 928 -94.04 76.23 45.54
CA VAL A 928 -94.48 76.30 46.95
C VAL A 928 -95.31 75.07 47.29
N ALA A 929 -95.05 74.46 48.45
CA ALA A 929 -95.84 73.36 48.97
C ALA A 929 -96.88 73.86 49.99
N TYR A 930 -98.09 73.32 49.90
CA TYR A 930 -99.21 73.64 50.79
C TYR A 930 -99.75 72.36 51.43
N ASP A 931 -100.28 72.47 52.64
CA ASP A 931 -101.08 71.41 53.26
C ASP A 931 -102.44 71.23 52.53
N SER A 932 -103.17 70.17 52.91
CA SER A 932 -104.50 69.88 52.40
C SER A 932 -105.63 70.57 53.20
N ALA A 933 -105.31 71.44 54.17
CA ALA A 933 -106.30 72.12 55.00
C ALA A 933 -106.96 73.29 54.24
N THR A 934 -108.13 73.76 54.69
CA THR A 934 -108.78 74.95 54.11
C THR A 934 -109.02 75.98 55.23
N PRO A 935 -108.41 77.19 55.16
CA PRO A 935 -107.43 77.63 54.16
C PRO A 935 -106.09 76.90 54.29
N ARG A 936 -105.39 76.73 53.16
CA ARG A 936 -104.13 75.96 53.08
C ARG A 936 -102.97 76.72 53.75
N ASN A 937 -102.14 76.01 54.51
CA ASN A 937 -100.92 76.56 55.09
C ASN A 937 -99.67 76.12 54.31
N ILE A 938 -98.63 76.95 54.34
CA ILE A 938 -97.34 76.64 53.71
C ILE A 938 -96.61 75.61 54.55
N ILE A 939 -96.23 74.50 53.92
CA ILE A 939 -95.49 73.42 54.54
C ILE A 939 -94.05 73.35 54.03
N ASP A 940 -93.23 72.67 54.80
CA ASP A 940 -91.85 72.40 54.45
C ASP A 940 -91.76 71.47 53.23
N LYS A 941 -90.73 71.69 52.43
CA LYS A 941 -90.27 70.78 51.39
C LYS A 941 -88.99 70.10 51.85
N ALA A 942 -88.79 68.86 51.41
CA ALA A 942 -87.49 68.22 51.51
C ALA A 942 -86.47 68.95 50.63
N ILE A 943 -85.22 69.00 51.09
CA ILE A 943 -84.05 69.51 50.38
C ILE A 943 -83.02 68.39 50.36
N GLU A 944 -82.56 68.01 49.17
CA GLU A 944 -81.49 67.01 49.01
C GLU A 944 -80.16 67.73 48.78
N TYR A 945 -79.18 67.43 49.65
CA TYR A 945 -77.78 67.80 49.50
C TYR A 945 -77.04 66.64 48.82
N ASN A 946 -76.37 66.90 47.70
CA ASN A 946 -75.48 65.97 47.03
C ASN A 946 -74.04 66.48 47.17
N ILE A 947 -73.18 65.68 47.79
CA ILE A 947 -71.81 66.03 48.15
C ILE A 947 -70.84 65.05 47.47
N HIS A 948 -69.88 65.56 46.73
CA HIS A 948 -68.85 64.77 46.04
C HIS A 948 -67.45 65.28 46.40
N ILE A 949 -66.45 64.39 46.39
CA ILE A 949 -65.04 64.81 46.48
C ILE A 949 -64.54 65.13 45.07
N THR A 950 -63.91 66.29 44.91
CA THR A 950 -63.30 66.75 43.66
C THR A 950 -61.87 67.24 43.91
N GLY A 951 -61.10 67.50 42.85
CA GLY A 951 -59.69 67.92 42.94
C GLY A 951 -58.71 66.75 43.10
N GLY A 952 -58.92 65.91 44.12
CA GLY A 952 -58.18 64.65 44.35
C GLY A 952 -59.00 63.38 44.05
N ASP A 953 -58.41 62.20 44.27
CA ASP A 953 -59.07 60.91 43.95
C ASP A 953 -59.99 60.45 45.08
N ALA A 954 -61.31 60.49 44.82
CA ALA A 954 -62.33 60.08 45.78
C ALA A 954 -62.20 58.61 46.24
N ARG A 955 -61.57 57.73 45.46
CA ARG A 955 -61.38 56.31 45.82
C ARG A 955 -60.49 56.11 47.05
N ASN A 956 -59.77 57.14 47.49
CA ASN A 956 -58.98 57.12 48.72
C ASN A 956 -59.81 57.38 49.98
N TYR A 957 -61.08 57.79 49.83
CA TYR A 957 -61.97 58.18 50.89
C TYR A 957 -63.25 57.35 50.92
N ALA A 958 -63.91 57.33 52.07
CA ALA A 958 -65.24 56.75 52.23
C ALA A 958 -66.09 57.66 53.12
N PHE A 959 -67.40 57.69 52.92
CA PHE A 959 -68.33 58.46 53.75
C PHE A 959 -69.05 57.55 54.76
N ALA A 960 -68.99 57.89 56.03
CA ALA A 960 -69.78 57.27 57.08
C ALA A 960 -71.04 58.13 57.34
N ASN A 961 -72.10 57.81 56.60
CA ASN A 961 -73.40 58.50 56.60
C ASN A 961 -74.26 58.14 57.82
N GLY A 962 -73.70 58.24 59.03
CA GLY A 962 -74.34 57.77 60.27
C GLY A 962 -74.49 56.24 60.37
N THR A 963 -73.85 55.48 59.47
CA THR A 963 -73.85 54.01 59.44
C THR A 963 -72.49 53.43 59.86
N SER A 964 -72.50 52.19 60.37
CA SER A 964 -71.27 51.45 60.70
C SER A 964 -70.51 50.93 59.48
N THR A 965 -71.13 50.94 58.30
CA THR A 965 -70.55 50.59 57.01
C THR A 965 -70.41 51.84 56.14
N PRO A 966 -69.19 52.38 55.99
CA PRO A 966 -68.92 53.52 55.12
C PRO A 966 -69.19 53.18 53.65
N THR A 967 -69.76 54.11 52.90
CA THR A 967 -69.89 54.03 51.44
C THR A 967 -68.64 54.61 50.79
N ASN A 968 -68.19 54.07 49.67
CA ASN A 968 -67.03 54.66 49.00
C ASN A 968 -67.34 56.08 48.51
N ALA A 969 -66.40 57.02 48.68
CA ALA A 969 -66.68 58.43 48.43
C ALA A 969 -66.87 58.76 46.94
N GLU A 970 -66.37 57.94 46.01
CA GLU A 970 -66.65 58.07 44.58
C GLU A 970 -68.14 57.92 44.22
N SER A 971 -68.95 57.34 45.11
CA SER A 971 -70.41 57.26 44.93
C SER A 971 -71.16 58.53 45.37
N GLY A 972 -70.46 59.50 45.96
CA GLY A 972 -71.06 60.69 46.57
C GLY A 972 -71.75 60.42 47.91
N LEU A 973 -72.14 61.49 48.60
CA LEU A 973 -72.90 61.48 49.84
C LEU A 973 -74.18 62.29 49.66
N LYS A 974 -75.29 61.75 50.16
CA LYS A 974 -76.59 62.43 50.19
C LYS A 974 -76.99 62.77 51.62
N LEU A 975 -77.30 64.04 51.88
CA LEU A 975 -77.89 64.50 53.15
C LEU A 975 -79.25 65.15 52.88
N SER A 976 -80.12 65.14 53.88
CA SER A 976 -81.48 65.68 53.75
C SER A 976 -81.72 66.81 54.73
N ALA A 977 -82.42 67.85 54.28
CA ALA A 977 -82.90 68.96 55.09
C ALA A 977 -84.36 69.32 54.73
N THR A 978 -84.96 70.25 55.46
CA THR A 978 -86.28 70.81 55.16
C THR A 978 -86.29 72.33 55.18
N GLY A 979 -87.24 72.90 54.45
CA GLY A 979 -87.54 74.32 54.52
C GLY A 979 -88.68 74.73 53.61
N LYS A 980 -89.21 75.93 53.81
CA LYS A 980 -90.35 76.49 53.11
C LYS A 980 -89.91 77.34 51.93
N ILE A 981 -90.62 77.20 50.82
CA ILE A 981 -90.66 78.24 49.79
C ILE A 981 -91.91 79.05 50.07
N THR A 982 -91.74 80.27 50.58
CA THR A 982 -92.89 81.15 50.87
C THR A 982 -93.33 81.81 49.56
N PRO A 983 -94.65 81.85 49.25
CA PRO A 983 -95.17 82.59 48.12
C PRO A 983 -94.70 84.04 48.19
N LYS A 984 -94.51 84.64 47.02
CA LYS A 984 -94.32 86.08 46.98
C LYS A 984 -95.64 86.75 47.37
N ASP A 985 -95.62 87.64 48.36
CA ASP A 985 -96.81 88.40 48.76
C ASP A 985 -97.24 89.35 47.62
N LEU A 986 -98.51 89.25 47.23
CA LEU A 986 -99.16 90.05 46.19
C LEU A 986 -100.33 90.89 46.73
N SER A 987 -100.56 90.90 48.04
CA SER A 987 -101.75 91.50 48.67
C SER A 987 -101.89 93.02 48.44
N GLY A 988 -100.78 93.73 48.21
CA GLY A 988 -100.78 95.15 47.82
C GLY A 988 -101.37 95.44 46.43
N ALA A 989 -101.80 94.43 45.67
CA ALA A 989 -102.37 94.57 44.33
C ALA A 989 -103.85 94.97 44.28
N PHE A 990 -104.59 94.83 45.40
CA PHE A 990 -106.03 95.07 45.46
C PHE A 990 -106.37 96.39 46.18
N ALA A 991 -107.29 97.18 45.63
CA ALA A 991 -107.83 98.36 46.31
C ALA A 991 -108.73 97.98 47.50
N LYS A 992 -108.77 98.83 48.53
CA LYS A 992 -109.60 98.62 49.73
C LYS A 992 -111.09 98.65 49.37
N ILE A 993 -111.83 97.60 49.75
CA ILE A 993 -113.26 97.43 49.47
C ILE A 993 -114.08 97.74 50.73
N THR A 994 -115.05 98.66 50.65
CA THR A 994 -116.01 98.96 51.74
C THR A 994 -117.45 98.72 51.28
N LYS A 995 -118.22 97.94 52.04
CA LYS A 995 -119.62 97.63 51.75
C LYS A 995 -120.53 98.16 52.87
N VAL A 996 -121.64 98.80 52.50
CA VAL A 996 -122.75 99.12 53.42
C VAL A 996 -123.62 97.86 53.55
N TYR A 997 -124.00 97.50 54.78
CA TYR A 997 -124.71 96.26 55.05
C TYR A 997 -126.06 96.18 54.32
N ASP A 998 -126.19 95.25 53.37
CA ASP A 998 -127.38 95.03 52.52
C ASP A 998 -128.04 93.66 52.78
N GLY A 999 -127.66 92.99 53.87
CA GLY A 999 -128.12 91.64 54.22
C GLY A 999 -127.49 90.50 53.41
N THR A 1000 -126.57 90.78 52.48
CA THR A 1000 -125.90 89.75 51.66
C THR A 1000 -124.39 89.72 51.89
N THR A 1001 -123.78 88.55 51.73
CA THR A 1001 -122.32 88.36 51.84
C THR A 1001 -121.56 88.68 50.54
N ALA A 1002 -122.25 88.97 49.43
CA ALA A 1002 -121.61 89.20 48.14
C ALA A 1002 -120.89 90.56 48.06
N VAL A 1003 -119.62 90.56 47.66
CA VAL A 1003 -118.85 91.77 47.33
C VAL A 1003 -119.29 92.26 45.96
N LYS A 1004 -119.63 93.55 45.85
CA LYS A 1004 -120.09 94.17 44.60
C LYS A 1004 -119.12 95.26 44.17
N TYR A 1005 -118.74 95.31 42.89
CA TYR A 1005 -118.08 96.47 42.29
C TYR A 1005 -119.15 97.26 41.54
N ASN A 1006 -119.37 98.54 41.91
CA ASN A 1006 -120.46 99.37 41.36
C ASN A 1006 -121.84 98.68 41.30
N GLY A 1007 -122.19 97.87 42.31
CA GLY A 1007 -123.50 97.21 42.42
C GLY A 1007 -123.62 95.81 41.80
N SER A 1008 -122.64 95.35 41.01
CA SER A 1008 -122.63 94.00 40.40
C SER A 1008 -121.74 93.03 41.18
N ALA A 1009 -122.23 91.80 41.37
CA ALA A 1009 -121.50 90.70 42.02
C ALA A 1009 -120.90 89.69 41.02
N ALA A 1010 -120.94 89.96 39.72
CA ALA A 1010 -120.33 89.07 38.72
C ALA A 1010 -118.79 89.12 38.78
N SER A 1011 -118.10 87.98 38.65
CA SER A 1011 -116.63 87.91 38.80
C SER A 1011 -115.87 88.89 37.91
N ASN A 1012 -116.34 89.12 36.68
CA ASN A 1012 -115.71 90.07 35.76
C ASN A 1012 -115.71 91.50 36.29
N ASP A 1013 -116.76 91.89 37.01
CA ASP A 1013 -116.88 93.23 37.58
C ASP A 1013 -116.07 93.34 38.88
N VAL A 1014 -116.10 92.29 39.70
CA VAL A 1014 -115.35 92.24 40.97
C VAL A 1014 -113.82 92.23 40.74
N ARG A 1015 -113.34 91.67 39.60
CA ARG A 1015 -111.92 91.75 39.19
C ARG A 1015 -111.38 93.18 39.08
N ASN A 1016 -112.23 94.18 38.84
CA ASN A 1016 -111.82 95.58 38.72
C ASN A 1016 -111.36 96.21 40.04
N TYR A 1017 -111.48 95.53 41.19
CA TYR A 1017 -110.82 95.96 42.42
C TYR A 1017 -109.28 95.77 42.40
N ILE A 1018 -108.72 95.08 41.40
CA ILE A 1018 -107.26 94.94 41.21
C ILE A 1018 -106.71 96.21 40.53
N THR A 1019 -105.77 96.89 41.18
CA THR A 1019 -105.21 98.17 40.68
C THR A 1019 -103.85 98.02 40.03
N ASN A 1020 -103.06 97.02 40.43
CA ASN A 1020 -101.80 96.65 39.81
C ASN A 1020 -101.37 95.26 40.29
N ILE A 1021 -101.25 94.27 39.41
CA ILE A 1021 -100.81 92.91 39.79
C ILE A 1021 -99.68 92.40 38.90
N GLY A 1022 -98.55 92.07 39.54
CA GLY A 1022 -97.37 91.57 38.85
C GLY A 1022 -96.24 91.24 39.82
N VAL A 1023 -95.21 90.57 39.31
CA VAL A 1023 -94.03 90.19 40.11
C VAL A 1023 -92.75 90.71 39.46
N ARG A 1024 -91.78 91.11 40.27
CA ARG A 1024 -90.40 91.30 39.80
C ARG A 1024 -89.66 89.98 39.82
N LEU A 1025 -89.34 89.45 38.65
CA LEU A 1025 -88.49 88.26 38.48
C LEU A 1025 -87.18 88.71 37.84
N ASN A 1026 -86.05 88.49 38.52
CA ASN A 1026 -84.71 88.87 38.07
C ASN A 1026 -84.59 90.35 37.63
N GLY A 1027 -85.26 91.25 38.36
CA GLY A 1027 -85.24 92.69 38.09
C GLY A 1027 -86.31 93.19 37.11
N ASN A 1028 -86.97 92.31 36.35
CA ASN A 1028 -87.99 92.66 35.37
C ASN A 1028 -89.42 92.50 35.91
N TRP A 1029 -90.30 93.46 35.61
CA TRP A 1029 -91.71 93.40 35.99
C TRP A 1029 -92.49 92.49 35.03
N VAL A 1030 -93.18 91.50 35.57
CA VAL A 1030 -94.09 90.59 34.85
C VAL A 1030 -95.50 90.88 35.30
N ASP A 1031 -96.35 91.35 34.38
CA ASP A 1031 -97.77 91.59 34.60
C ASP A 1031 -98.54 90.26 34.64
N LEU A 1032 -99.37 90.08 35.66
CA LEU A 1032 -100.14 88.86 35.90
C LEU A 1032 -101.65 89.06 35.76
N SER A 1033 -102.10 90.23 35.31
CA SER A 1033 -103.52 90.61 35.24
C SER A 1033 -104.39 89.62 34.45
N GLY A 1034 -103.88 89.08 33.33
CA GLY A 1034 -104.60 88.10 32.51
C GLY A 1034 -104.63 86.67 33.05
N SER A 1035 -103.96 86.39 34.18
CA SER A 1035 -103.88 85.04 34.80
C SER A 1035 -104.70 84.91 36.07
N VAL A 1036 -105.53 85.91 36.39
CA VAL A 1036 -106.41 85.93 37.57
C VAL A 1036 -107.83 85.56 37.12
N ASP A 1037 -108.35 84.43 37.62
CA ASP A 1037 -109.74 83.98 37.36
C ASP A 1037 -110.70 84.22 38.53
#